data_AF-A0A7V9CKY8-F1
#
_entry.id   AF-A0A7V9CKY8-F1
#
_cell.length_a   1.000
_cell.length_b   1.000
_cell.length_c   1.000
_cell.angle_alpha   90.00
_cell.angle_beta   90.00
_cell.angle_gamma   90.00
#
_symmetry.space_group_name_H-M   'P 1'
#
loop_
_entity.id
_entity.type
_entity.pdbx_description
1 polymer ?
#
loop_
_entity_poly.entity_id
_entity_poly.type
_entity_poly.pdbx_seq_one_letter_code
_entity_poly.pdbx_strand_id
1 'polypeptide(L)'
;MSAIRGLVLPLACLVVLCGSRPALAQSASRWFLAEGANNAVLEQEILVGNPSATDLTVTVTLLPDASAVLTPANMVLARIFPLKASSRLTVRVAQEFAGLNGAASAEVSAVLAGTTTPADIVVERSMYFPDGSRAGGHNASGVTQAAERWILAEGASGTFSTFILVANPNPTTTAIRVTYLKSTGDAVAFDATVPANSRITFWPQNDYPAQLGAAEFSTVVESTEAGKPIVAERAMYFDPAPTGSRFARSGHAALGVPAPSETWYFAEGFTGGNAQTAFETFLLLANTNGVAATATVTYQLDSGEAVTRDYLLPPNQRLTVWVDQEGRTFDQRLRASSFGISVSSTRAIVAERSMYWGPPSPGDPSTPTFPWVEGHATAGSPVLSPRWTFAEGRDGEDIAQRGYSTFLLLSNPSPAPMTVRATFVTEDGGGLTSTVVVPARGRANIWPTGALPEFVALSQRRFATFLESTGGEPFVAERAMYWSNYIGGHVNIGTPWAGAIATPTRLPAPVTVTGFTPTRVRLSGGESITITGTGFSTDSEVSFDGLPMTVTSATATTITAVTPVRTTATGFGAVGTSRLRLTSSGATRAVGTVQRVFRVLAIGDSFTEGQLVARLPPVPPATAPTQIYSFADPAYPEALEDRLRADPQYGSNAEVDNAGFSGECAIIVGCSGNLSRGVDRIVGLVATKKFDVVIILEGFNDLNHDRTAAQVVSGLRSMGQSARASGATVLMGRIHVMRTDLWTAIRDMALAEMFTRVDFGTSIEIGTDNVHPTQKGYEQMANVAYSVIKSVIR
;
A
#
# COMPACT_ATOMS: atom_id res chain seq x y z
N MET A 1 -20.03 -31.90 75.76
CA MET A 1 -19.29 -32.86 74.90
C MET A 1 -20.34 -33.48 73.96
N SER A 2 -20.76 -32.77 72.93
CA SER A 2 -20.18 -32.66 71.56
C SER A 2 -20.20 -33.97 70.77
N ALA A 3 -21.01 -33.91 69.71
CA ALA A 3 -21.26 -34.80 68.60
C ALA A 3 -20.01 -35.32 67.85
N ILE A 4 -20.17 -36.40 67.06
CA ILE A 4 -20.35 -36.34 65.59
C ILE A 4 -20.58 -37.76 65.03
N ARG A 5 -21.63 -37.91 64.21
CA ARG A 5 -21.92 -39.08 63.37
C ARG A 5 -21.19 -38.92 62.03
N GLY A 6 -20.43 -39.94 61.61
CA GLY A 6 -19.74 -39.99 60.32
C GLY A 6 -20.68 -40.42 59.19
N LEU A 7 -20.74 -39.60 58.14
CA LEU A 7 -21.47 -39.80 56.89
C LEU A 7 -20.49 -40.40 55.86
N VAL A 8 -20.85 -41.52 55.23
CA VAL A 8 -20.11 -42.10 54.09
C VAL A 8 -20.83 -41.70 52.80
N LEU A 9 -20.20 -40.87 51.97
CA LEU A 9 -20.66 -40.53 50.61
C LEU A 9 -20.03 -41.49 49.58
N PRO A 10 -20.77 -41.94 48.54
CA PRO A 10 -20.19 -42.62 47.41
C PRO A 10 -19.56 -41.61 46.44
N LEU A 11 -18.37 -41.94 45.95
CA LEU A 11 -17.58 -41.16 45.00
C LEU A 11 -18.24 -41.23 43.61
N ALA A 12 -18.98 -40.19 43.22
CA ALA A 12 -19.44 -40.02 41.85
C ALA A 12 -18.25 -39.57 40.99
N CYS A 13 -17.82 -40.42 40.05
CA CYS A 13 -16.89 -40.05 38.99
C CYS A 13 -17.57 -39.00 38.09
N LEU A 14 -17.24 -37.74 38.31
CA LEU A 14 -17.59 -36.63 37.42
C LEU A 14 -16.71 -36.72 36.18
N VAL A 15 -17.23 -37.32 35.11
CA VAL A 15 -16.67 -37.15 33.76
C VAL A 15 -16.87 -35.69 33.39
N VAL A 16 -15.82 -34.88 33.54
CA VAL A 16 -15.79 -33.51 33.02
C VAL A 16 -15.66 -33.62 31.50
N LEU A 17 -16.81 -33.61 30.81
CA LEU A 17 -16.88 -33.27 29.40
C LEU A 17 -16.41 -31.81 29.25
N CYS A 18 -15.13 -31.61 28.91
CA CYS A 18 -14.63 -30.35 28.38
C CYS A 18 -15.27 -30.11 27.00
N GLY A 19 -16.52 -29.67 26.99
CA GLY A 19 -17.11 -29.03 25.83
C GLY A 19 -16.42 -27.69 25.63
N SER A 20 -15.67 -27.55 24.53
CA SER A 20 -15.25 -26.25 24.02
C SER A 20 -16.49 -25.39 23.82
N ARG A 21 -16.74 -24.45 24.74
CA ARG A 21 -17.77 -23.43 24.53
C ARG A 21 -17.37 -22.63 23.27
N PRO A 22 -18.29 -22.36 22.33
CA PRO A 22 -18.00 -21.41 21.27
C PRO A 22 -17.56 -20.10 21.92
N ALA A 23 -16.44 -19.54 21.45
CA ALA A 23 -15.85 -18.32 21.98
C ALA A 23 -16.88 -17.18 21.92
N LEU A 24 -17.55 -16.94 23.04
CA LEU A 24 -18.56 -15.90 23.23
C LEU A 24 -17.94 -14.80 24.10
N ALA A 25 -18.01 -13.55 23.61
CA ALA A 25 -17.45 -12.31 24.15
C ALA A 25 -15.91 -12.14 24.01
N GLN A 26 -15.45 -11.43 22.97
CA GLN A 26 -14.03 -11.14 22.73
C GLN A 26 -13.71 -9.66 22.95
N SER A 27 -13.42 -9.28 24.19
CA SER A 27 -12.49 -8.18 24.44
C SER A 27 -11.16 -8.81 24.87
N ALA A 28 -10.07 -8.39 24.23
CA ALA A 28 -8.76 -8.95 24.52
C ALA A 28 -7.65 -7.95 24.22
N SER A 29 -6.60 -8.09 25.01
CA SER A 29 -5.35 -7.34 24.87
C SER A 29 -4.33 -8.00 23.97
N ARG A 30 -4.63 -9.18 23.41
CA ARG A 30 -3.74 -9.95 22.53
C ARG A 30 -4.55 -10.61 21.42
N TRP A 31 -4.05 -10.48 20.19
CA TRP A 31 -4.68 -10.93 18.96
C TRP A 31 -3.65 -11.57 18.03
N PHE A 32 -4.10 -12.48 17.18
CA PHE A 32 -3.29 -13.18 16.20
C PHE A 32 -3.87 -13.07 14.80
N LEU A 33 -3.00 -12.97 13.81
CA LEU A 33 -3.31 -13.01 12.38
C LEU A 33 -2.61 -14.25 11.79
N ALA A 34 -3.25 -14.93 10.84
CA ALA A 34 -2.68 -16.11 10.18
C ALA A 34 -1.99 -15.78 8.84
N GLU A 35 -2.51 -14.78 8.13
CA GLU A 35 -1.95 -14.27 6.89
C GLU A 35 -1.20 -12.94 7.07
N GLY A 36 -0.38 -12.64 6.07
CA GLY A 36 0.25 -11.35 5.82
C GLY A 36 1.42 -11.51 4.85
N ALA A 37 1.68 -10.52 4.01
CA ALA A 37 2.84 -10.47 3.14
C ALA A 37 3.18 -9.05 2.71
N ASN A 38 4.48 -8.77 2.59
CA ASN A 38 5.00 -7.52 2.06
C ASN A 38 6.06 -7.85 1.03
N ASN A 39 5.73 -7.67 -0.24
CA ASN A 39 6.61 -7.97 -1.37
C ASN A 39 6.14 -7.19 -2.61
N ALA A 40 6.67 -7.52 -3.79
CA ALA A 40 6.29 -6.86 -5.04
C ALA A 40 4.83 -7.08 -5.47
N VAL A 41 4.11 -8.00 -4.83
CA VAL A 41 2.74 -8.43 -5.18
C VAL A 41 1.72 -8.08 -4.11
N LEU A 42 2.12 -7.93 -2.84
CA LEU A 42 1.19 -7.63 -1.75
C LEU A 42 1.78 -6.57 -0.80
N GLU A 43 0.92 -5.65 -0.38
CA GLU A 43 1.11 -4.67 0.69
C GLU A 43 0.18 -5.01 1.86
N GLN A 44 0.72 -5.01 3.08
CA GLN A 44 -0.04 -5.30 4.29
C GLN A 44 -0.22 -4.07 5.18
N GLU A 45 -1.45 -3.88 5.65
CA GLU A 45 -1.81 -2.94 6.70
C GLU A 45 -2.42 -3.71 7.89
N ILE A 46 -1.88 -3.50 9.09
CA ILE A 46 -2.45 -4.02 10.34
C ILE A 46 -3.20 -2.87 11.02
N LEU A 47 -4.45 -3.13 11.39
CA LEU A 47 -5.37 -2.12 11.89
C LEU A 47 -5.71 -2.40 13.33
N VAL A 48 -5.66 -1.38 14.17
CA VAL A 48 -5.94 -1.52 15.61
C VAL A 48 -6.91 -0.43 16.06
N GLY A 49 -8.04 -0.81 16.64
CA GLY A 49 -9.01 0.11 17.24
C GLY A 49 -8.92 0.11 18.76
N ASN A 50 -8.96 1.30 19.37
CA ASN A 50 -9.07 1.49 20.82
C ASN A 50 -10.48 1.95 21.19
N PRO A 51 -11.33 1.06 21.75
CA PRO A 51 -12.65 1.42 22.22
C PRO A 51 -12.65 2.19 23.54
N SER A 52 -11.52 2.28 24.26
CA SER A 52 -11.46 2.80 25.62
C SER A 52 -11.23 4.31 25.67
N ALA A 53 -11.52 4.92 26.82
CA ALA A 53 -11.21 6.32 27.11
C ALA A 53 -9.76 6.54 27.59
N THR A 54 -8.88 5.56 27.40
CA THR A 54 -7.50 5.59 27.91
C THR A 54 -6.50 5.37 26.78
N ASP A 55 -5.37 6.07 26.83
CA ASP A 55 -4.26 5.86 25.91
C ASP A 55 -3.63 4.49 26.15
N LEU A 56 -3.26 3.82 25.06
CA LEU A 56 -2.66 2.50 25.02
C LEU A 56 -1.29 2.53 24.35
N THR A 57 -0.51 1.51 24.67
CA THR A 57 0.70 1.14 23.95
C THR A 57 0.45 -0.19 23.25
N VAL A 58 0.55 -0.22 21.92
CA VAL A 58 0.35 -1.40 21.08
C VAL A 58 1.68 -1.98 20.63
N THR A 59 1.86 -3.29 20.75
CA THR A 59 3.00 -4.01 20.19
C THR A 59 2.55 -4.89 19.03
N VAL A 60 3.17 -4.74 17.86
CA VAL A 60 3.01 -5.65 16.72
C VAL A 60 4.27 -6.49 16.59
N THR A 61 4.13 -7.82 16.64
CA THR A 61 5.21 -8.79 16.47
C THR A 61 4.97 -9.64 15.23
N LEU A 62 5.88 -9.58 14.26
CA LEU A 62 5.77 -10.36 13.04
C LEU A 62 6.19 -11.82 13.25
N LEU A 63 5.47 -12.73 12.60
CA LEU A 63 5.73 -14.17 12.53
C LEU A 63 6.06 -14.50 11.07
N PRO A 64 7.33 -14.38 10.64
CA PRO A 64 7.71 -14.55 9.24
C PRO A 64 7.58 -16.00 8.78
N ASP A 65 7.28 -16.17 7.49
CA ASP A 65 7.46 -17.45 6.81
C ASP A 65 8.96 -17.76 6.66
N ALA A 66 9.33 -19.04 6.61
CA ALA A 66 10.72 -19.44 6.39
C ALA A 66 11.29 -18.93 5.05
N SER A 67 10.43 -18.67 4.06
CA SER A 67 10.83 -18.09 2.77
C SER A 67 10.96 -16.56 2.79
N ALA A 68 10.61 -15.88 3.88
CA ALA A 68 10.70 -14.43 3.97
C ALA A 68 12.15 -13.97 4.09
N VAL A 69 12.52 -12.99 3.28
CA VAL A 69 13.85 -12.37 3.32
C VAL A 69 13.82 -11.21 4.31
N LEU A 70 14.74 -11.23 5.27
CA LEU A 70 14.92 -10.21 6.29
C LEU A 70 16.23 -9.47 6.07
N THR A 71 16.17 -8.14 5.97
CA THR A 71 17.34 -7.28 5.71
C THR A 71 17.44 -6.16 6.75
N PRO A 72 18.41 -6.21 7.68
CA PRO A 72 19.36 -7.30 7.90
C PRO A 72 18.70 -8.57 8.42
N ALA A 73 19.38 -9.72 8.33
CA ALA A 73 18.84 -11.02 8.75
C ALA A 73 18.37 -11.07 10.22
N ASN A 74 18.91 -10.20 11.07
CA ASN A 74 18.57 -10.06 12.48
C ASN A 74 17.65 -8.87 12.79
N MET A 75 16.87 -8.39 11.81
CA MET A 75 15.96 -7.27 12.02
C MET A 75 14.99 -7.52 13.18
N VAL A 76 14.63 -6.46 13.88
CA VAL A 76 13.67 -6.52 14.99
C VAL A 76 12.26 -6.76 14.44
N LEU A 77 11.63 -7.85 14.88
CA LEU A 77 10.29 -8.26 14.44
C LEU A 77 9.16 -7.69 15.29
N ALA A 78 9.48 -7.06 16.43
CA ALA A 78 8.51 -6.43 17.32
C ALA A 78 8.65 -4.90 17.32
N ARG A 79 7.54 -4.19 17.11
CA ARG A 79 7.49 -2.72 17.18
C ARG A 79 6.36 -2.23 18.06
N ILE A 80 6.60 -1.09 18.69
CA ILE A 80 5.71 -0.48 19.66
C ILE A 80 5.16 0.82 19.08
N PHE A 81 3.85 1.01 19.22
CA PHE A 81 3.11 2.15 18.70
C PHE A 81 2.22 2.76 19.79
N PRO A 82 2.16 4.10 19.89
CA PRO A 82 1.15 4.75 20.73
C PRO A 82 -0.23 4.64 20.06
N LEU A 83 -1.27 4.45 20.87
CA LEU A 83 -2.66 4.44 20.41
C LEU A 83 -3.52 5.24 21.39
N LYS A 84 -4.04 6.39 20.95
CA LYS A 84 -4.78 7.32 21.83
C LYS A 84 -6.12 6.73 22.28
N ALA A 85 -6.68 7.26 23.36
CA ALA A 85 -8.07 7.05 23.77
C ALA A 85 -9.03 7.30 22.60
N SER A 86 -10.06 6.45 22.47
CA SER A 86 -11.10 6.55 21.43
C SER A 86 -10.51 6.85 20.05
N SER A 87 -9.55 6.04 19.60
CA SER A 87 -8.82 6.24 18.34
C SER A 87 -8.54 4.92 17.63
N ARG A 88 -7.87 5.00 16.48
CA ARG A 88 -7.33 3.83 15.77
C ARG A 88 -5.89 4.07 15.31
N LEU A 89 -5.26 2.99 14.85
CA LEU A 89 -3.92 2.95 14.29
C LEU A 89 -3.90 2.14 13.00
N THR A 90 -3.15 2.62 12.00
CA THR A 90 -2.74 1.84 10.83
C THR A 90 -1.24 1.57 10.90
N VAL A 91 -0.83 0.31 10.97
CA VAL A 91 0.58 -0.10 10.85
C VAL A 91 0.81 -0.60 9.43
N ARG A 92 1.51 0.20 8.63
CA ARG A 92 1.96 -0.18 7.28
C ARG A 92 3.22 -1.02 7.38
N VAL A 93 3.11 -2.31 7.14
CA VAL A 93 4.21 -3.23 7.43
C VAL A 93 5.42 -2.95 6.54
N ALA A 94 5.22 -2.58 5.27
CA ALA A 94 6.32 -2.19 4.38
C ALA A 94 7.12 -0.94 4.86
N GLN A 95 6.48 -0.01 5.57
CA GLN A 95 7.15 1.18 6.11
C GLN A 95 7.83 0.88 7.43
N GLU A 96 7.08 0.29 8.37
CA GLU A 96 7.58 0.05 9.71
C GLU A 96 8.61 -1.08 9.72
N PHE A 97 8.45 -2.10 8.87
CA PHE A 97 9.37 -3.23 8.75
C PHE A 97 10.04 -3.27 7.37
N ALA A 98 10.61 -2.15 6.92
CA ALA A 98 11.22 -1.98 5.59
C ALA A 98 12.28 -3.03 5.18
N GLY A 99 12.81 -3.80 6.13
CA GLY A 99 13.71 -4.93 5.88
C GLY A 99 13.03 -6.24 5.47
N LEU A 100 11.70 -6.34 5.60
CA LEU A 100 10.92 -7.53 5.28
C LEU A 100 10.58 -7.57 3.79
N ASN A 101 10.89 -8.69 3.14
CA ASN A 101 10.36 -9.04 1.82
C ASN A 101 9.88 -10.50 1.83
N GLY A 102 8.57 -10.70 1.84
CA GLY A 102 7.94 -12.02 1.86
C GLY A 102 6.70 -12.08 2.74
N ALA A 103 6.23 -13.29 3.00
CA ALA A 103 5.07 -13.54 3.85
C ALA A 103 5.42 -13.45 5.34
N ALA A 104 4.61 -12.74 6.11
CA ALA A 104 4.71 -12.66 7.56
C ALA A 104 3.33 -12.39 8.16
N SER A 105 2.90 -13.24 9.07
CA SER A 105 1.71 -12.96 9.87
C SER A 105 2.12 -12.13 11.10
N ALA A 106 1.19 -11.87 12.01
CA ALA A 106 1.50 -11.06 13.18
C ALA A 106 0.71 -11.46 14.42
N GLU A 107 1.32 -11.20 15.57
CA GLU A 107 0.66 -11.06 16.85
C GLU A 107 0.59 -9.58 17.21
N VAL A 108 -0.54 -9.14 17.74
CA VAL A 108 -0.76 -7.76 18.19
C VAL A 108 -1.21 -7.77 19.64
N SER A 109 -0.55 -6.99 20.48
CA SER A 109 -0.93 -6.84 21.89
C SER A 109 -1.01 -5.39 22.34
N ALA A 110 -1.72 -5.12 23.43
CA ALA A 110 -1.85 -3.78 23.99
C ALA A 110 -1.85 -3.76 25.52
N VAL A 111 -1.29 -2.67 26.06
CA VAL A 111 -1.30 -2.33 27.49
C VAL A 111 -1.73 -0.88 27.67
N LEU A 112 -2.17 -0.50 28.88
CA LEU A 112 -2.38 0.91 29.21
C LEU A 112 -1.05 1.66 29.10
N ALA A 113 -1.07 2.84 28.49
CA ALA A 113 0.12 3.63 28.23
C ALA A 113 0.92 3.88 29.53
N GLY A 114 2.24 3.63 29.48
CA GLY A 114 3.14 3.78 30.62
C GLY A 114 3.05 2.66 31.67
N THR A 115 2.33 1.57 31.40
CA THR A 115 2.17 0.43 32.33
C THR A 115 2.41 -0.91 31.62
N THR A 116 2.26 -2.02 32.36
CA THR A 116 2.18 -3.39 31.82
C THR A 116 0.77 -3.98 31.90
N THR A 117 -0.22 -3.18 32.32
CA THR A 117 -1.61 -3.63 32.51
C THR A 117 -2.23 -3.89 31.14
N PRO A 118 -2.65 -5.13 30.82
CA PRO A 118 -3.25 -5.44 29.53
C PRO A 118 -4.54 -4.64 29.31
N ALA A 119 -4.76 -4.22 28.07
CA ALA A 119 -5.92 -3.41 27.70
C ALA A 119 -6.54 -3.89 26.38
N ASP A 120 -7.86 -3.85 26.31
CA ASP A 120 -8.59 -4.42 25.20
C ASP A 120 -8.49 -3.56 23.93
N ILE A 121 -8.24 -4.23 22.81
CA ILE A 121 -8.18 -3.66 21.46
C ILE A 121 -9.00 -4.52 20.50
N VAL A 122 -9.28 -4.00 19.31
CA VAL A 122 -9.77 -4.76 18.15
C VAL A 122 -8.72 -4.74 17.05
N VAL A 123 -8.51 -5.86 16.35
CA VAL A 123 -7.48 -6.00 15.33
C VAL A 123 -8.05 -6.58 14.05
N GLU A 124 -7.76 -5.94 12.92
CA GLU A 124 -7.99 -6.47 11.56
C GLU A 124 -6.70 -6.35 10.74
N ARG A 125 -6.65 -7.05 9.61
CA ARG A 125 -5.58 -6.93 8.61
C ARG A 125 -6.18 -6.72 7.24
N SER A 126 -5.71 -5.70 6.54
CA SER A 126 -5.99 -5.48 5.12
C SER A 126 -4.76 -5.78 4.28
N MET A 127 -4.97 -6.41 3.13
CA MET A 127 -3.94 -6.71 2.14
C MET A 127 -4.37 -6.14 0.79
N TYR A 128 -3.43 -5.55 0.07
CA TYR A 128 -3.69 -4.94 -1.23
C TYR A 128 -2.62 -5.33 -2.25
N PHE A 129 -2.99 -5.34 -3.54
CA PHE A 129 -2.01 -5.46 -4.62
C PHE A 129 -1.28 -4.11 -4.85
N PRO A 130 0.06 -4.02 -4.76
CA PRO A 130 0.82 -2.79 -4.61
C PRO A 130 1.18 -2.11 -5.93
N ASP A 131 0.43 -2.31 -7.00
CA ASP A 131 0.74 -1.78 -8.34
C ASP A 131 0.46 -0.26 -8.51
N GLY A 132 0.29 0.46 -7.39
CA GLY A 132 -0.12 1.86 -7.35
C GLY A 132 -1.65 2.06 -7.45
N SER A 133 -2.40 1.14 -8.05
CA SER A 133 -3.86 1.24 -8.16
C SER A 133 -4.61 0.55 -7.02
N ARG A 134 -3.95 -0.31 -6.22
CA ARG A 134 -4.62 -1.22 -5.28
C ARG A 134 -5.80 -1.90 -6.00
N ALA A 135 -5.53 -2.50 -7.16
CA ALA A 135 -6.53 -3.04 -8.07
C ALA A 135 -7.46 -4.11 -7.45
N GLY A 136 -7.08 -4.64 -6.29
CA GLY A 136 -7.88 -5.53 -5.47
C GLY A 136 -7.28 -5.62 -4.07
N GLY A 137 -7.95 -6.33 -3.19
CA GLY A 137 -7.49 -6.52 -1.82
C GLY A 137 -8.47 -7.28 -0.96
N HIS A 138 -7.99 -7.83 0.14
CA HIS A 138 -8.78 -8.62 1.06
C HIS A 138 -8.52 -8.20 2.51
N ASN A 139 -9.42 -8.61 3.41
CA ASN A 139 -9.32 -8.29 4.82
C ASN A 139 -9.75 -9.51 5.65
N ALA A 140 -9.23 -9.60 6.87
CA ALA A 140 -9.73 -10.52 7.88
C ALA A 140 -9.57 -9.94 9.28
N SER A 141 -10.47 -10.36 10.17
CA SER A 141 -10.33 -10.17 11.61
C SER A 141 -9.13 -10.94 12.15
N GLY A 142 -8.46 -10.38 13.16
CA GLY A 142 -7.62 -11.18 14.02
C GLY A 142 -8.46 -12.10 14.93
N VAL A 143 -7.78 -12.99 15.65
CA VAL A 143 -8.40 -13.83 16.68
C VAL A 143 -7.75 -13.59 18.03
N THR A 144 -8.55 -13.56 19.09
CA THR A 144 -8.01 -13.37 20.45
C THR A 144 -7.37 -14.63 21.04
N GLN A 145 -7.62 -15.79 20.43
CA GLN A 145 -7.11 -17.08 20.87
C GLN A 145 -6.75 -17.95 19.66
N ALA A 146 -5.55 -18.52 19.70
CA ALA A 146 -5.19 -19.64 18.84
C ALA A 146 -5.96 -20.90 19.28
N ALA A 147 -6.17 -21.84 18.36
CA ALA A 147 -6.87 -23.10 18.63
C ALA A 147 -6.14 -24.30 18.01
N GLU A 148 -6.40 -25.50 18.53
CA GLU A 148 -5.81 -26.74 18.01
C GLU A 148 -6.49 -27.21 16.71
N ARG A 149 -7.63 -26.62 16.34
CA ARG A 149 -8.37 -26.98 15.13
C ARG A 149 -8.97 -25.74 14.50
N TRP A 150 -8.95 -25.67 13.17
CA TRP A 150 -9.54 -24.62 12.36
C TRP A 150 -10.21 -25.20 11.13
N ILE A 151 -11.34 -24.63 10.73
CA ILE A 151 -12.15 -25.10 9.62
C ILE A 151 -12.45 -23.93 8.70
N LEU A 152 -12.23 -24.14 7.41
CA LEU A 152 -12.53 -23.21 6.32
C LEU A 152 -13.57 -23.88 5.43
N ALA A 153 -14.74 -23.28 5.29
CA ALA A 153 -15.81 -23.85 4.48
C ALA A 153 -15.57 -23.67 2.99
N GLU A 154 -14.87 -22.64 2.55
CA GLU A 154 -14.56 -22.40 1.12
C GLU A 154 -13.17 -22.90 0.71
N GLY A 155 -13.01 -23.14 -0.60
CA GLY A 155 -11.79 -23.59 -1.24
C GLY A 155 -12.07 -24.11 -2.65
N ALA A 156 -11.30 -23.64 -3.63
CA ALA A 156 -11.38 -24.12 -5.00
C ALA A 156 -10.07 -23.93 -5.76
N SER A 157 -9.78 -24.87 -6.65
CA SER A 157 -8.65 -24.82 -7.57
C SER A 157 -9.15 -24.91 -9.01
N GLY A 158 -8.50 -24.20 -9.93
CA GLY A 158 -8.95 -24.04 -11.31
C GLY A 158 -9.18 -22.57 -11.60
N THR A 159 -10.42 -22.07 -11.44
CA THR A 159 -10.72 -20.63 -11.56
C THR A 159 -9.98 -19.78 -10.52
N PHE A 160 -9.69 -20.38 -9.36
CA PHE A 160 -9.00 -19.74 -8.26
C PHE A 160 -7.68 -20.44 -7.98
N SER A 161 -6.74 -19.69 -7.44
CA SER A 161 -5.59 -20.18 -6.70
C SER A 161 -5.86 -20.03 -5.20
N THR A 162 -6.14 -21.15 -4.54
CA THR A 162 -6.36 -21.19 -3.07
C THR A 162 -5.03 -21.31 -2.33
N PHE A 163 -4.91 -20.59 -1.21
CA PHE A 163 -3.80 -20.67 -0.28
C PHE A 163 -4.35 -20.88 1.13
N ILE A 164 -3.79 -21.85 1.86
CA ILE A 164 -4.10 -22.09 3.27
C ILE A 164 -2.94 -21.55 4.10
N LEU A 165 -3.22 -20.59 4.96
CA LEU A 165 -2.23 -19.84 5.72
C LEU A 165 -2.31 -20.26 7.17
N VAL A 166 -1.21 -20.76 7.74
CA VAL A 166 -1.19 -21.28 9.11
C VAL A 166 -0.08 -20.60 9.90
N ALA A 167 -0.46 -19.89 10.95
CA ALA A 167 0.48 -19.28 11.90
C ALA A 167 0.67 -20.15 13.13
N ASN A 168 1.91 -20.27 13.57
CA ASN A 168 2.31 -20.90 14.82
C ASN A 168 2.85 -19.83 15.78
N PRO A 169 2.01 -19.34 16.71
CA PRO A 169 2.43 -18.38 17.72
C PRO A 169 3.21 -19.01 18.89
N ASN A 170 3.47 -20.32 18.84
CA ASN A 170 4.19 -21.01 19.91
C ASN A 170 5.71 -20.78 19.77
N PRO A 171 6.45 -20.73 20.88
CA PRO A 171 7.92 -20.62 20.87
C PRO A 171 8.62 -21.93 20.47
N THR A 172 7.86 -22.94 20.03
CA THR A 172 8.39 -24.23 19.56
C THR A 172 7.68 -24.64 18.27
N THR A 173 8.31 -25.48 17.46
CA THR A 173 7.71 -26.07 16.26
C THR A 173 6.45 -26.87 16.62
N THR A 174 5.43 -26.80 15.76
CA THR A 174 4.15 -27.48 15.92
C THR A 174 3.86 -28.38 14.72
N ALA A 175 3.63 -29.67 14.95
CA ALA A 175 3.18 -30.61 13.93
C ALA A 175 1.68 -30.48 13.70
N ILE A 176 1.29 -30.39 12.43
CA ILE A 176 -0.09 -30.18 12.00
C ILE A 176 -0.52 -31.19 10.94
N ARG A 177 -1.83 -31.37 10.80
CA ARG A 177 -2.48 -32.09 9.71
C ARG A 177 -3.45 -31.16 8.99
N VAL A 178 -3.36 -31.11 7.67
CA VAL A 178 -4.28 -30.38 6.79
C VAL A 178 -5.10 -31.38 6.01
N THR A 179 -6.42 -31.35 6.19
CA THR A 179 -7.38 -32.24 5.51
C THR A 179 -8.29 -31.43 4.59
N TYR A 180 -8.31 -31.78 3.32
CA TYR A 180 -9.20 -31.21 2.31
C TYR A 180 -10.38 -32.15 2.10
N LEU A 181 -11.60 -31.65 2.37
CA LEU A 181 -12.85 -32.39 2.18
C LEU A 181 -13.48 -31.94 0.85
N LYS A 182 -13.36 -32.75 -0.19
CA LYS A 182 -13.80 -32.36 -1.54
C LYS A 182 -15.33 -32.37 -1.64
N SER A 183 -15.87 -31.55 -2.54
CA SER A 183 -17.29 -31.57 -2.92
C SER A 183 -17.72 -32.86 -3.62
N THR A 184 -16.81 -33.81 -3.89
CA THR A 184 -17.10 -35.16 -4.38
C THR A 184 -17.29 -36.20 -3.27
N GLY A 185 -16.98 -35.83 -2.00
CA GLY A 185 -17.05 -36.71 -0.84
C GLY A 185 -15.72 -37.38 -0.46
N ASP A 186 -14.68 -37.32 -1.30
CA ASP A 186 -13.35 -37.81 -0.89
C ASP A 186 -12.63 -36.79 0.00
N ALA A 187 -11.87 -37.31 0.97
CA ALA A 187 -10.98 -36.51 1.82
C ALA A 187 -9.51 -36.82 1.52
N VAL A 188 -8.66 -35.80 1.52
CA VAL A 188 -7.21 -35.93 1.33
C VAL A 188 -6.50 -35.19 2.44
N ALA A 189 -5.58 -35.86 3.14
CA ALA A 189 -4.88 -35.29 4.30
C ALA A 189 -3.36 -35.31 4.12
N PHE A 190 -2.70 -34.28 4.65
CA PHE A 190 -1.25 -34.12 4.61
C PHE A 190 -0.72 -33.63 5.95
N ASP A 191 0.44 -34.15 6.34
CA ASP A 191 1.14 -33.75 7.56
C ASP A 191 2.25 -32.75 7.26
N ALA A 192 2.42 -31.79 8.15
CA ALA A 192 3.44 -30.76 8.05
C ALA A 192 3.90 -30.29 9.44
N THR A 193 4.94 -29.48 9.48
CA THR A 193 5.40 -28.81 10.69
C THR A 193 5.51 -27.32 10.45
N VAL A 194 5.04 -26.52 11.41
CA VAL A 194 5.17 -25.05 11.37
C VAL A 194 6.23 -24.65 12.40
N PRO A 195 7.34 -23.99 12.01
CA PRO A 195 8.39 -23.58 12.94
C PRO A 195 7.88 -22.67 14.08
N ALA A 196 8.66 -22.53 15.14
CA ALA A 196 8.36 -21.62 16.25
C ALA A 196 8.19 -20.17 15.78
N ASN A 197 7.22 -19.44 16.34
CA ASN A 197 6.96 -18.02 16.09
C ASN A 197 6.99 -17.65 14.59
N SER A 198 6.36 -18.47 13.77
CA SER A 198 6.44 -18.39 12.32
C SER A 198 5.08 -18.68 11.68
N ARG A 199 5.05 -18.69 10.36
CA ARG A 199 3.91 -19.20 9.59
C ARG A 199 4.36 -20.09 8.44
N ILE A 200 3.40 -20.78 7.85
CA ILE A 200 3.56 -21.51 6.58
C ILE A 200 2.35 -21.26 5.68
N THR A 201 2.58 -21.29 4.36
CA THR A 201 1.52 -21.31 3.33
C THR A 201 1.47 -22.66 2.63
N PHE A 202 0.28 -23.23 2.46
CA PHE A 202 0.03 -24.34 1.54
C PHE A 202 -0.64 -23.84 0.27
N TRP A 203 -0.23 -24.35 -0.89
CA TRP A 203 -0.83 -24.06 -2.19
C TRP A 203 -1.37 -25.35 -2.81
N PRO A 204 -2.62 -25.76 -2.48
CA PRO A 204 -3.11 -27.12 -2.72
C PRO A 204 -2.97 -27.61 -4.16
N GLN A 205 -3.29 -26.77 -5.15
CA GLN A 205 -3.20 -27.14 -6.57
C GLN A 205 -1.76 -27.33 -7.07
N ASN A 206 -0.79 -26.65 -6.47
CA ASN A 206 0.60 -26.73 -6.86
C ASN A 206 1.31 -27.86 -6.11
N ASP A 207 1.02 -27.98 -4.81
CA ASP A 207 1.66 -28.94 -3.93
C ASP A 207 1.12 -30.36 -4.18
N TYR A 208 -0.17 -30.47 -4.54
CA TYR A 208 -0.88 -31.74 -4.75
C TYR A 208 -1.74 -31.73 -6.04
N PRO A 209 -1.15 -31.50 -7.22
CA PRO A 209 -1.89 -31.25 -8.47
C PRO A 209 -2.78 -32.42 -8.89
N ALA A 210 -2.39 -33.67 -8.59
CA ALA A 210 -3.18 -34.85 -8.94
C ALA A 210 -4.47 -34.97 -8.12
N GLN A 211 -4.47 -34.48 -6.88
CA GLN A 211 -5.59 -34.58 -5.96
C GLN A 211 -6.44 -33.30 -5.93
N LEU A 212 -5.80 -32.13 -6.09
CA LEU A 212 -6.37 -30.81 -5.80
C LEU A 212 -6.17 -29.79 -6.94
N GLY A 213 -5.64 -30.18 -8.10
CA GLY A 213 -5.39 -29.26 -9.23
C GLY A 213 -6.65 -28.60 -9.82
N ALA A 214 -7.80 -29.27 -9.72
CA ALA A 214 -9.10 -28.79 -10.19
C ALA A 214 -10.21 -29.30 -9.26
N ALA A 215 -10.10 -29.01 -7.97
CA ALA A 215 -11.02 -29.48 -6.95
C ALA A 215 -11.69 -28.34 -6.21
N GLU A 216 -12.92 -28.56 -5.80
CA GLU A 216 -13.63 -27.77 -4.82
C GLU A 216 -13.60 -28.50 -3.48
N PHE A 217 -13.25 -27.80 -2.41
CA PHE A 217 -13.08 -28.39 -1.09
C PHE A 217 -13.42 -27.43 0.05
N SER A 218 -13.63 -27.98 1.24
CA SER A 218 -13.41 -27.29 2.51
C SER A 218 -12.10 -27.78 3.13
N THR A 219 -11.54 -27.05 4.08
CA THR A 219 -10.25 -27.39 4.71
C THR A 219 -10.40 -27.50 6.23
N VAL A 220 -9.79 -28.52 6.82
CA VAL A 220 -9.62 -28.69 8.26
C VAL A 220 -8.13 -28.68 8.56
N VAL A 221 -7.68 -27.77 9.42
CA VAL A 221 -6.29 -27.68 9.88
C VAL A 221 -6.25 -28.02 11.36
N GLU A 222 -5.48 -29.03 11.73
CA GLU A 222 -5.39 -29.55 13.09
C GLU A 222 -3.95 -29.54 13.57
N SER A 223 -3.71 -29.02 14.78
CA SER A 223 -2.52 -29.35 15.54
C SER A 223 -2.61 -30.81 15.99
N THR A 224 -1.56 -31.57 15.73
CA THR A 224 -1.47 -32.98 16.15
C THR A 224 -0.79 -33.15 17.50
N GLU A 225 -0.44 -32.03 18.14
CA GLU A 225 0.24 -31.97 19.43
C GLU A 225 -0.59 -31.17 20.44
N ALA A 226 -0.97 -31.83 21.54
CA ALA A 226 -1.75 -31.19 22.60
C ALA A 226 -1.01 -30.00 23.22
N GLY A 227 -1.73 -28.89 23.41
CA GLY A 227 -1.20 -27.65 24.01
C GLY A 227 -0.42 -26.76 23.05
N LYS A 228 -0.37 -27.08 21.75
CA LYS A 228 0.27 -26.25 20.72
C LYS A 228 -0.78 -25.71 19.73
N PRO A 229 -1.54 -24.66 20.11
CA PRO A 229 -2.57 -24.10 19.25
C PRO A 229 -1.98 -23.29 18.10
N ILE A 230 -2.68 -23.23 16.98
CA ILE A 230 -2.31 -22.53 15.74
C ILE A 230 -3.41 -21.51 15.38
N VAL A 231 -3.22 -20.75 14.31
CA VAL A 231 -4.28 -19.95 13.67
C VAL A 231 -4.27 -20.24 12.18
N ALA A 232 -5.45 -20.42 11.57
CA ALA A 232 -5.55 -20.68 10.14
C ALA A 232 -6.53 -19.75 9.43
N GLU A 233 -6.16 -19.39 8.21
CA GLU A 233 -6.90 -18.53 7.30
C GLU A 233 -6.78 -19.08 5.87
N ARG A 234 -7.68 -18.66 4.98
CA ARG A 234 -7.59 -18.92 3.55
C ARG A 234 -7.50 -17.61 2.79
N ALA A 235 -6.67 -17.58 1.76
CA ALA A 235 -6.74 -16.61 0.68
C ALA A 235 -7.07 -17.32 -0.64
N MET A 236 -7.84 -16.68 -1.51
CA MET A 236 -8.14 -17.13 -2.86
C MET A 236 -7.93 -15.99 -3.84
N TYR A 237 -7.12 -16.23 -4.86
CA TYR A 237 -6.81 -15.27 -5.91
C TYR A 237 -7.34 -15.75 -7.25
N PHE A 238 -7.76 -14.83 -8.11
CA PHE A 238 -8.36 -15.12 -9.40
C PHE A 238 -7.24 -15.34 -10.41
N ASP A 239 -6.62 -16.51 -10.38
CA ASP A 239 -5.51 -16.86 -11.28
C ASP A 239 -5.66 -18.32 -11.74
N PRO A 240 -6.13 -18.56 -12.98
CA PRO A 240 -6.18 -19.89 -13.53
C PRO A 240 -4.77 -20.34 -13.98
N ALA A 241 -4.17 -21.23 -13.20
CA ALA A 241 -2.99 -22.00 -13.62
C ALA A 241 -3.25 -22.71 -14.98
N PRO A 242 -2.23 -22.93 -15.84
CA PRO A 242 -0.79 -22.96 -15.54
C PRO A 242 0.00 -21.74 -16.03
N THR A 243 -0.64 -20.66 -16.48
CA THR A 243 0.06 -19.58 -17.18
C THR A 243 0.89 -18.68 -16.27
N GLY A 244 0.65 -18.67 -14.94
CA GLY A 244 1.46 -17.97 -13.94
C GLY A 244 1.68 -16.48 -14.22
N SER A 245 0.93 -15.91 -15.17
CA SER A 245 1.15 -14.58 -15.67
C SER A 245 0.00 -13.71 -15.17
N ARG A 246 0.27 -13.07 -14.03
CA ARG A 246 -0.58 -12.11 -13.32
C ARG A 246 -1.59 -12.83 -12.44
N PHE A 247 -1.36 -12.80 -11.13
CA PHE A 247 -2.44 -12.60 -10.17
C PHE A 247 -3.43 -11.63 -10.83
N ALA A 248 -4.55 -12.11 -11.40
CA ALA A 248 -5.59 -11.18 -11.81
C ALA A 248 -5.95 -10.53 -10.50
N ARG A 249 -5.77 -9.20 -10.46
CA ARG A 249 -5.44 -8.41 -9.27
C ARG A 249 -6.66 -8.28 -8.37
N SER A 250 -7.10 -9.42 -7.88
CA SER A 250 -8.39 -9.73 -7.34
C SER A 250 -8.22 -10.92 -6.43
N GLY A 251 -8.90 -10.92 -5.29
CA GLY A 251 -8.82 -11.99 -4.34
C GLY A 251 -9.53 -11.65 -3.05
N HIS A 252 -9.88 -12.72 -2.33
CA HIS A 252 -10.53 -12.62 -1.05
C HIS A 252 -9.85 -13.54 -0.05
N ALA A 253 -10.13 -13.30 1.23
CA ALA A 253 -9.66 -14.12 2.31
C ALA A 253 -10.79 -14.34 3.31
N ALA A 254 -10.70 -15.42 4.07
CA ALA A 254 -11.58 -15.70 5.19
C ALA A 254 -10.79 -16.40 6.29
N LEU A 255 -10.92 -15.88 7.51
CA LEU A 255 -10.44 -16.53 8.72
C LEU A 255 -11.21 -17.85 8.94
N GLY A 256 -10.49 -18.91 9.34
CA GLY A 256 -11.15 -20.15 9.73
C GLY A 256 -11.91 -20.03 11.04
N VAL A 257 -12.79 -20.99 11.33
CA VAL A 257 -13.46 -21.07 12.63
C VAL A 257 -12.93 -22.26 13.44
N PRO A 258 -12.78 -22.14 14.78
CA PRO A 258 -12.19 -23.20 15.58
C PRO A 258 -13.13 -24.40 15.81
N ALA A 259 -14.44 -24.20 15.67
CA ALA A 259 -15.45 -25.21 15.89
C ALA A 259 -16.65 -25.03 14.95
N PRO A 260 -17.30 -26.13 14.53
CA PRO A 260 -18.57 -26.04 13.83
C PRO A 260 -19.71 -25.64 14.78
N SER A 261 -20.81 -25.13 14.22
CA SER A 261 -22.00 -24.68 14.94
C SER A 261 -23.27 -25.13 14.22
N GLU A 262 -24.35 -25.31 14.98
CA GLU A 262 -25.69 -25.59 14.44
C GLU A 262 -26.36 -24.31 13.91
N THR A 263 -25.88 -23.14 14.31
CA THR A 263 -26.42 -21.83 13.90
C THR A 263 -25.33 -20.96 13.30
N TRP A 264 -25.65 -20.25 12.21
CA TRP A 264 -24.78 -19.25 11.58
C TRP A 264 -25.56 -18.03 11.09
N TYR A 265 -24.94 -16.86 11.15
CA TYR A 265 -25.56 -15.58 10.79
C TYR A 265 -24.64 -14.72 9.91
N PHE A 266 -25.25 -14.06 8.93
CA PHE A 266 -24.64 -13.06 8.05
C PHE A 266 -25.58 -11.85 7.93
N ALA A 267 -25.02 -10.66 7.97
CA ALA A 267 -25.72 -9.39 7.78
C ALA A 267 -25.80 -8.96 6.30
N GLU A 268 -24.87 -9.44 5.48
CA GLU A 268 -24.73 -9.14 4.06
C GLU A 268 -25.15 -10.32 3.16
N GLY A 269 -25.58 -9.93 1.97
CA GLY A 269 -25.95 -10.76 0.85
C GLY A 269 -26.59 -9.86 -0.20
N PHE A 270 -26.15 -9.96 -1.45
CA PHE A 270 -26.75 -9.24 -2.57
C PHE A 270 -26.55 -10.01 -3.86
N THR A 271 -27.64 -10.16 -4.60
CA THR A 271 -27.68 -10.75 -5.94
C THR A 271 -28.40 -9.73 -6.81
N GLY A 272 -27.71 -9.14 -7.78
CA GLY A 272 -28.23 -7.98 -8.49
C GLY A 272 -27.16 -6.95 -8.83
N GLY A 273 -27.57 -5.86 -9.47
CA GLY A 273 -26.64 -4.85 -9.91
C GLY A 273 -27.29 -3.55 -10.35
N ASN A 274 -26.45 -2.68 -10.89
CA ASN A 274 -26.83 -1.48 -11.61
C ASN A 274 -26.23 -1.55 -13.04
N ALA A 275 -26.24 -0.43 -13.77
CA ALA A 275 -25.74 -0.39 -15.13
C ALA A 275 -24.21 -0.61 -15.24
N GLN A 276 -23.46 -0.50 -14.14
CA GLN A 276 -21.99 -0.57 -14.11
C GLN A 276 -21.47 -1.86 -13.49
N THR A 277 -22.15 -2.42 -12.49
CA THR A 277 -21.69 -3.60 -11.76
C THR A 277 -22.87 -4.47 -11.31
N ALA A 278 -22.67 -5.78 -11.29
CA ALA A 278 -23.60 -6.75 -10.72
C ALA A 278 -22.85 -7.73 -9.80
N PHE A 279 -23.55 -8.24 -8.79
CA PHE A 279 -23.06 -9.11 -7.72
C PHE A 279 -23.84 -10.41 -7.71
N GLU A 280 -23.15 -11.48 -7.31
CA GLU A 280 -23.71 -12.78 -6.99
C GLU A 280 -23.24 -13.21 -5.60
N THR A 281 -24.10 -13.90 -4.86
CA THR A 281 -23.78 -14.42 -3.52
C THR A 281 -23.70 -15.94 -3.54
N PHE A 282 -22.66 -16.46 -2.90
CA PHE A 282 -22.42 -17.87 -2.68
C PHE A 282 -22.40 -18.16 -1.18
N LEU A 283 -23.19 -19.14 -0.75
CA LEU A 283 -23.17 -19.65 0.62
C LEU A 283 -22.49 -21.01 0.62
N LEU A 284 -21.45 -21.15 1.44
CA LEU A 284 -20.62 -22.35 1.48
C LEU A 284 -20.81 -23.05 2.81
N LEU A 285 -21.26 -24.29 2.75
CA LEU A 285 -21.61 -25.08 3.93
C LEU A 285 -20.74 -26.33 4.00
N ALA A 286 -19.91 -26.45 5.04
CA ALA A 286 -19.03 -27.59 5.24
C ALA A 286 -19.53 -28.47 6.38
N ASN A 287 -19.83 -29.73 6.06
CA ASN A 287 -20.10 -30.76 7.05
C ASN A 287 -18.81 -31.53 7.36
N THR A 288 -18.17 -31.21 8.48
CA THR A 288 -16.94 -31.91 8.92
C THR A 288 -17.22 -33.16 9.77
N ASN A 289 -18.49 -33.59 9.86
CA ASN A 289 -18.89 -34.78 10.60
C ASN A 289 -18.98 -36.00 9.68
N GLY A 290 -18.78 -37.19 10.25
CA GLY A 290 -18.99 -38.47 9.56
C GLY A 290 -20.47 -38.86 9.35
N VAL A 291 -21.42 -37.94 9.54
CA VAL A 291 -22.87 -38.18 9.38
C VAL A 291 -23.50 -37.00 8.64
N ALA A 292 -24.51 -37.26 7.82
CA ALA A 292 -25.23 -36.22 7.09
C ALA A 292 -25.92 -35.23 8.03
N ALA A 293 -26.00 -33.98 7.59
CA ALA A 293 -26.69 -32.86 8.24
C ALA A 293 -27.67 -32.22 7.26
N THR A 294 -28.73 -31.60 7.77
CA THR A 294 -29.65 -30.77 6.96
C THR A 294 -29.60 -29.36 7.48
N ALA A 295 -29.27 -28.41 6.61
CA ALA A 295 -29.24 -26.98 6.91
C ALA A 295 -30.49 -26.29 6.35
N THR A 296 -31.30 -25.72 7.23
CA THR A 296 -32.37 -24.78 6.92
C THR A 296 -31.80 -23.37 6.87
N VAL A 297 -31.74 -22.79 5.67
CA VAL A 297 -31.25 -21.44 5.41
C VAL A 297 -32.44 -20.51 5.21
N THR A 298 -32.44 -19.37 5.89
CA THR A 298 -33.42 -18.30 5.69
C THR A 298 -32.73 -17.03 5.25
N TYR A 299 -33.17 -16.48 4.12
CA TYR A 299 -32.75 -15.20 3.57
C TYR A 299 -33.75 -14.12 3.99
N GLN A 300 -33.34 -13.16 4.80
CA GLN A 300 -34.19 -12.04 5.24
C GLN A 300 -34.04 -10.83 4.31
N LEU A 301 -35.09 -10.50 3.56
CA LEU A 301 -35.09 -9.42 2.55
C LEU A 301 -35.34 -8.03 3.16
N ASP A 302 -35.01 -6.97 2.43
CA ASP A 302 -35.30 -5.58 2.84
C ASP A 302 -36.79 -5.26 2.96
N SER A 303 -37.63 -6.00 2.23
CA SER A 303 -39.10 -5.89 2.32
C SER A 303 -39.67 -6.43 3.65
N GLY A 304 -38.86 -7.11 4.46
CA GLY A 304 -39.30 -7.86 5.63
C GLY A 304 -39.83 -9.26 5.31
N GLU A 305 -39.90 -9.64 4.04
CA GLU A 305 -40.16 -11.03 3.63
C GLU A 305 -38.95 -11.93 3.88
N ALA A 306 -39.20 -13.24 3.96
CA ALA A 306 -38.16 -14.25 4.06
C ALA A 306 -38.32 -15.34 3.00
N VAL A 307 -37.17 -15.85 2.53
CA VAL A 307 -37.08 -17.05 1.69
C VAL A 307 -36.37 -18.14 2.47
N THR A 308 -36.99 -19.30 2.63
CA THR A 308 -36.39 -20.44 3.35
C THR A 308 -36.12 -21.60 2.38
N ARG A 309 -34.98 -22.27 2.58
CA ARG A 309 -34.53 -23.45 1.81
C ARG A 309 -33.87 -24.46 2.75
N ASP A 310 -34.06 -25.74 2.45
CA ASP A 310 -33.38 -26.83 3.15
C ASP A 310 -32.34 -27.46 2.22
N TYR A 311 -31.13 -27.65 2.73
CA TYR A 311 -30.04 -28.27 2.01
C TYR A 311 -29.53 -29.51 2.76
N LEU A 312 -29.41 -30.63 2.05
CA LEU A 312 -28.76 -31.82 2.58
C LEU A 312 -27.25 -31.71 2.39
N LEU A 313 -26.50 -31.88 3.47
CA LEU A 313 -25.04 -31.96 3.48
C LEU A 313 -24.64 -33.40 3.79
N PRO A 314 -24.05 -34.13 2.84
CA PRO A 314 -23.52 -35.46 3.12
C PRO A 314 -22.36 -35.42 4.13
N PRO A 315 -21.97 -36.58 4.71
CA PRO A 315 -20.81 -36.68 5.59
C PRO A 315 -19.51 -36.16 4.96
N ASN A 316 -18.68 -35.46 5.74
CA ASN A 316 -17.31 -35.05 5.34
C ASN A 316 -17.23 -34.35 3.98
N GLN A 317 -18.19 -33.46 3.68
CA GLN A 317 -18.33 -32.84 2.36
C GLN A 317 -18.75 -31.37 2.49
N ARG A 318 -18.41 -30.56 1.48
CA ARG A 318 -18.91 -29.20 1.30
C ARG A 318 -20.05 -29.17 0.29
N LEU A 319 -21.03 -28.31 0.53
CA LEU A 319 -22.01 -27.83 -0.45
C LEU A 319 -21.78 -26.34 -0.74
N THR A 320 -21.81 -25.95 -2.02
CA THR A 320 -21.89 -24.54 -2.43
C THR A 320 -23.28 -24.25 -2.96
N VAL A 321 -23.89 -23.23 -2.40
CA VAL A 321 -25.18 -22.69 -2.82
C VAL A 321 -24.92 -21.40 -3.58
N TRP A 322 -25.17 -21.41 -4.89
CA TRP A 322 -25.20 -20.19 -5.70
C TRP A 322 -26.61 -19.60 -5.62
N VAL A 323 -26.78 -18.58 -4.77
CA VAL A 323 -28.09 -18.17 -4.24
C VAL A 323 -29.09 -17.81 -5.35
N ASP A 324 -28.62 -17.21 -6.45
CA ASP A 324 -29.44 -16.75 -7.56
C ASP A 324 -29.42 -17.61 -8.83
N GLN A 325 -28.66 -18.70 -8.85
CA GLN A 325 -28.59 -19.61 -10.00
C GLN A 325 -28.73 -21.10 -9.62
N GLU A 326 -29.51 -21.43 -8.60
CA GLU A 326 -29.76 -22.81 -8.12
C GLU A 326 -30.50 -23.74 -9.12
N GLY A 327 -29.97 -23.95 -10.32
CA GLY A 327 -30.14 -25.16 -11.15
C GLY A 327 -31.53 -25.68 -11.54
N ARG A 328 -32.66 -25.13 -11.05
CA ARG A 328 -34.09 -25.32 -11.43
C ARG A 328 -35.13 -24.79 -10.41
N THR A 329 -34.77 -24.28 -9.21
CA THR A 329 -35.73 -23.82 -8.16
C THR A 329 -35.41 -22.45 -7.52
N PHE A 330 -34.84 -21.53 -8.31
CA PHE A 330 -34.55 -20.16 -7.88
C PHE A 330 -35.83 -19.42 -7.43
N ASP A 331 -35.78 -18.79 -6.24
CA ASP A 331 -36.84 -17.87 -5.79
C ASP A 331 -36.62 -16.50 -6.43
N GLN A 332 -37.55 -16.05 -7.28
CA GLN A 332 -37.43 -14.75 -7.96
C GLN A 332 -37.31 -13.56 -6.99
N ARG A 333 -37.71 -13.72 -5.73
CA ARG A 333 -37.54 -12.68 -4.70
C ARG A 333 -36.08 -12.47 -4.29
N LEU A 334 -35.21 -13.45 -4.54
CA LEU A 334 -33.76 -13.31 -4.38
C LEU A 334 -33.10 -12.73 -5.64
N ARG A 335 -33.85 -12.27 -6.64
CA ARG A 335 -33.28 -11.55 -7.78
C ARG A 335 -33.25 -10.06 -7.49
N ALA A 336 -32.12 -9.41 -7.76
CA ALA A 336 -31.96 -7.96 -7.56
C ALA A 336 -32.30 -7.52 -6.12
N SER A 337 -31.90 -8.33 -5.14
CA SER A 337 -32.32 -8.19 -3.75
C SER A 337 -31.14 -8.26 -2.80
N SER A 338 -31.17 -7.39 -1.78
CA SER A 338 -30.28 -7.47 -0.64
C SER A 338 -30.93 -8.34 0.45
N PHE A 339 -30.12 -9.16 1.12
CA PHE A 339 -30.58 -10.06 2.17
C PHE A 339 -29.53 -10.32 3.24
N GLY A 340 -29.99 -10.80 4.38
CA GLY A 340 -29.19 -11.37 5.45
C GLY A 340 -29.47 -12.86 5.48
N ILE A 341 -28.60 -13.63 6.11
CA ILE A 341 -28.67 -15.08 6.06
C ILE A 341 -28.63 -15.61 7.48
N SER A 342 -29.60 -16.46 7.83
CA SER A 342 -29.55 -17.30 9.03
C SER A 342 -29.59 -18.77 8.64
N VAL A 343 -28.65 -19.55 9.15
CA VAL A 343 -28.57 -21.00 8.95
C VAL A 343 -28.88 -21.69 10.26
N SER A 344 -29.76 -22.68 10.24
CA SER A 344 -30.03 -23.62 11.32
C SER A 344 -29.78 -25.04 10.80
N SER A 345 -29.02 -25.86 11.49
CA SER A 345 -28.63 -27.18 11.01
C SER A 345 -28.93 -28.26 12.04
N THR A 346 -29.32 -29.45 11.56
CA THR A 346 -29.60 -30.62 12.43
C THR A 346 -28.35 -31.19 13.10
N ARG A 347 -27.16 -30.77 12.67
CA ARG A 347 -25.84 -31.05 13.26
C ARG A 347 -24.92 -29.86 13.05
N ALA A 348 -23.89 -29.74 13.87
CA ALA A 348 -22.91 -28.67 13.75
C ALA A 348 -22.17 -28.72 12.39
N ILE A 349 -22.20 -27.62 11.64
CA ILE A 349 -21.51 -27.42 10.36
C ILE A 349 -20.69 -26.12 10.41
N VAL A 350 -19.98 -25.77 9.33
CA VAL A 350 -19.37 -24.45 9.16
C VAL A 350 -20.01 -23.75 7.97
N ALA A 351 -20.24 -22.44 8.08
CA ALA A 351 -20.74 -21.61 7.00
C ALA A 351 -19.78 -20.45 6.69
N GLU A 352 -19.49 -20.25 5.41
CA GLU A 352 -18.85 -19.05 4.85
C GLU A 352 -19.77 -18.44 3.80
N ARG A 353 -19.59 -17.14 3.54
CA ARG A 353 -20.24 -16.45 2.43
C ARG A 353 -19.15 -15.83 1.56
N SER A 354 -19.25 -16.02 0.26
CA SER A 354 -18.52 -15.22 -0.72
C SER A 354 -19.47 -14.44 -1.62
N MET A 355 -19.01 -13.29 -2.09
CA MET A 355 -19.69 -12.49 -3.10
C MET A 355 -18.70 -12.15 -4.19
N TYR A 356 -19.14 -12.29 -5.44
CA TYR A 356 -18.35 -12.00 -6.62
C TYR A 356 -19.09 -10.99 -7.49
N TRP A 357 -18.36 -10.10 -8.15
CA TRP A 357 -18.96 -9.05 -8.96
C TRP A 357 -18.15 -8.69 -10.20
N GLY A 358 -18.81 -7.98 -11.11
CA GLY A 358 -18.22 -7.51 -12.35
C GLY A 358 -19.25 -6.81 -13.24
N PRO A 359 -18.88 -6.50 -14.49
CA PRO A 359 -19.78 -5.89 -15.47
C PRO A 359 -21.06 -6.73 -15.63
N PRO A 360 -22.24 -6.10 -15.65
CA PRO A 360 -23.50 -6.81 -15.86
C PRO A 360 -23.51 -7.63 -17.16
N SER A 361 -24.09 -8.82 -17.12
CA SER A 361 -24.28 -9.68 -18.28
C SER A 361 -25.25 -9.05 -19.28
N PRO A 362 -24.96 -9.12 -20.60
CA PRO A 362 -25.90 -8.64 -21.63
C PRO A 362 -27.25 -9.38 -21.63
N GLY A 363 -27.26 -10.66 -21.20
CA GLY A 363 -28.46 -11.50 -21.18
C GLY A 363 -29.29 -11.34 -19.91
N ASP A 364 -28.65 -10.97 -18.80
CA ASP A 364 -29.31 -10.68 -17.54
C ASP A 364 -28.48 -9.64 -16.75
N PRO A 365 -28.85 -8.35 -16.81
CA PRO A 365 -28.12 -7.28 -16.11
C PRO A 365 -28.11 -7.38 -14.58
N SER A 366 -28.87 -8.32 -14.00
CA SER A 366 -28.82 -8.61 -12.57
C SER A 366 -27.69 -9.57 -12.18
N THR A 367 -27.02 -10.17 -13.16
CA THR A 367 -25.89 -11.09 -12.97
C THR A 367 -24.61 -10.51 -13.58
N PRO A 368 -23.43 -10.70 -12.99
CA PRO A 368 -22.15 -10.34 -13.59
C PRO A 368 -21.78 -11.27 -14.75
N THR A 369 -21.01 -10.74 -15.70
CA THR A 369 -20.35 -11.53 -16.73
C THR A 369 -19.16 -12.28 -16.11
N PHE A 370 -19.08 -13.59 -16.33
CA PHE A 370 -17.88 -14.37 -15.99
C PHE A 370 -16.76 -14.17 -17.04
N PRO A 371 -15.47 -14.08 -16.65
CA PRO A 371 -14.95 -14.12 -15.29
C PRO A 371 -15.28 -12.85 -14.49
N TRP A 372 -15.53 -13.03 -13.20
CA TRP A 372 -15.76 -11.91 -12.28
C TRP A 372 -14.53 -11.00 -12.21
N VAL A 373 -14.77 -9.71 -11.93
CA VAL A 373 -13.71 -8.72 -11.75
C VAL A 373 -13.08 -8.85 -10.37
N GLU A 374 -13.87 -9.04 -9.33
CA GLU A 374 -13.40 -9.13 -7.95
C GLU A 374 -14.39 -9.90 -7.07
N GLY A 375 -13.96 -10.28 -5.88
CA GLY A 375 -14.81 -10.89 -4.87
C GLY A 375 -14.35 -10.62 -3.44
N HIS A 376 -15.22 -10.91 -2.49
CA HIS A 376 -14.90 -10.91 -1.06
C HIS A 376 -15.57 -12.08 -0.35
N ALA A 377 -15.05 -12.47 0.81
CA ALA A 377 -15.58 -13.58 1.59
C ALA A 377 -15.43 -13.33 3.09
N THR A 378 -16.24 -14.02 3.88
CA THR A 378 -16.07 -14.09 5.34
C THR A 378 -16.69 -15.37 5.90
N ALA A 379 -16.16 -15.84 7.03
CA ALA A 379 -16.88 -16.78 7.88
C ALA A 379 -18.16 -16.12 8.43
N GLY A 380 -19.20 -16.92 8.61
CA GLY A 380 -20.39 -16.49 9.32
C GLY A 380 -20.11 -16.35 10.81
N SER A 381 -20.98 -15.65 11.53
CA SER A 381 -20.94 -15.70 12.99
C SER A 381 -21.77 -16.86 13.52
N PRO A 382 -21.25 -17.72 14.41
CA PRO A 382 -22.06 -18.76 15.04
C PRO A 382 -23.03 -18.19 16.11
N VAL A 383 -22.91 -16.90 16.41
CA VAL A 383 -23.58 -16.23 17.54
C VAL A 383 -24.14 -14.87 17.12
N LEU A 384 -25.13 -14.39 17.86
CA LEU A 384 -25.56 -12.99 17.83
C LEU A 384 -24.97 -12.26 19.03
N SER A 385 -24.72 -10.96 18.89
CA SER A 385 -24.14 -10.13 19.95
C SER A 385 -24.83 -8.76 20.01
N PRO A 386 -25.01 -8.17 21.19
CA PRO A 386 -25.47 -6.79 21.31
C PRO A 386 -24.39 -5.77 20.93
N ARG A 387 -23.13 -6.18 20.75
CA ARG A 387 -22.04 -5.30 20.34
C ARG A 387 -21.07 -5.96 19.37
N TRP A 388 -20.56 -5.18 18.42
CA TRP A 388 -19.67 -5.62 17.34
C TRP A 388 -18.60 -4.57 17.05
N THR A 389 -17.41 -5.00 16.64
CA THR A 389 -16.27 -4.08 16.42
C THR A 389 -15.53 -4.36 15.12
N PHE A 390 -15.00 -3.27 14.54
CA PHE A 390 -14.21 -3.22 13.32
C PHE A 390 -13.07 -2.21 13.50
N ALA A 391 -11.84 -2.58 13.15
CA ALA A 391 -10.66 -1.72 13.19
C ALA A 391 -10.40 -0.98 11.86
N GLU A 392 -11.00 -1.47 10.77
CA GLU A 392 -10.95 -0.95 9.41
C GLU A 392 -12.18 -0.09 9.08
N GLY A 393 -11.97 0.87 8.19
CA GLY A 393 -13.00 1.78 7.72
C GLY A 393 -12.41 3.01 7.08
N ARG A 394 -13.00 3.42 5.97
CA ARG A 394 -12.62 4.64 5.24
C ARG A 394 -13.77 5.20 4.42
N ASP A 395 -13.82 6.53 4.36
CA ASP A 395 -14.61 7.29 3.39
C ASP A 395 -13.71 8.27 2.63
N GLY A 396 -13.97 8.44 1.34
CA GLY A 396 -13.26 9.39 0.48
C GLY A 396 -11.96 8.86 -0.11
N GLU A 397 -11.10 9.77 -0.58
CA GLU A 397 -9.91 9.42 -1.35
C GLU A 397 -8.68 9.16 -0.45
N ASP A 398 -7.70 8.45 -1.01
CA ASP A 398 -6.35 8.40 -0.48
C ASP A 398 -5.35 9.32 -1.20
N ILE A 399 -4.10 9.25 -0.77
CA ILE A 399 -3.01 10.02 -1.36
C ILE A 399 -2.85 9.71 -2.86
N ALA A 400 -3.18 8.49 -3.30
CA ALA A 400 -3.18 8.08 -4.70
C ALA A 400 -4.53 8.34 -5.41
N GLN A 401 -5.44 9.09 -4.79
CA GLN A 401 -6.77 9.44 -5.33
C GLN A 401 -7.71 8.25 -5.54
N ARG A 402 -7.49 7.14 -4.82
CA ARG A 402 -8.41 6.00 -4.85
C ARG A 402 -9.55 6.31 -3.88
N GLY A 403 -10.79 6.36 -4.37
CA GLY A 403 -11.97 6.64 -3.56
C GLY A 403 -12.49 5.38 -2.88
N TYR A 404 -12.75 5.44 -1.57
CA TYR A 404 -13.24 4.34 -0.74
C TYR A 404 -14.63 4.65 -0.19
N SER A 405 -15.43 3.60 0.02
CA SER A 405 -16.72 3.67 0.70
C SER A 405 -16.91 2.46 1.59
N THR A 406 -17.19 2.70 2.87
CA THR A 406 -17.48 1.67 3.86
C THR A 406 -18.98 1.53 4.06
N PHE A 407 -19.46 0.31 4.22
CA PHE A 407 -20.85 -0.02 4.56
C PHE A 407 -20.83 -0.92 5.80
N LEU A 408 -21.52 -0.50 6.85
CA LEU A 408 -21.77 -1.34 8.03
C LEU A 408 -23.15 -1.95 7.87
N LEU A 409 -23.20 -3.27 7.84
CA LEU A 409 -24.34 -4.07 7.43
C LEU A 409 -24.88 -4.76 8.67
N LEU A 410 -26.17 -4.56 8.96
CA LEU A 410 -26.79 -5.00 10.21
C LEU A 410 -27.99 -5.91 9.89
N SER A 411 -28.06 -7.08 10.52
CA SER A 411 -29.23 -7.95 10.44
C SER A 411 -29.80 -8.24 11.83
N ASN A 412 -31.10 -7.99 11.97
CA ASN A 412 -31.87 -8.19 13.18
C ASN A 412 -32.79 -9.41 13.00
N PRO A 413 -32.45 -10.57 13.60
CA PRO A 413 -33.31 -11.75 13.56
C PRO A 413 -34.50 -11.69 14.55
N SER A 414 -34.54 -10.69 15.43
CA SER A 414 -35.60 -10.52 16.45
C SER A 414 -36.95 -10.14 15.83
N PRO A 415 -38.09 -10.60 16.39
CA PRO A 415 -39.42 -10.13 15.99
C PRO A 415 -39.74 -8.69 16.39
N ALA A 416 -38.85 -8.00 17.12
CA ALA A 416 -38.98 -6.59 17.46
C ALA A 416 -37.90 -5.75 16.76
N PRO A 417 -38.20 -4.51 16.34
CA PRO A 417 -37.18 -3.59 15.86
C PRO A 417 -36.19 -3.26 17.00
N MET A 418 -34.95 -2.92 16.65
CA MET A 418 -33.93 -2.49 17.60
C MET A 418 -33.22 -1.23 17.11
N THR A 419 -32.64 -0.46 18.04
CA THR A 419 -31.82 0.71 17.69
C THR A 419 -30.35 0.36 17.92
N VAL A 420 -29.55 0.48 16.87
CA VAL A 420 -28.10 0.27 16.93
C VAL A 420 -27.40 1.62 16.88
N ARG A 421 -26.55 1.90 17.87
CA ARG A 421 -25.61 3.02 17.91
C ARG A 421 -24.28 2.58 17.31
N ALA A 422 -23.79 3.34 16.33
CA ALA A 422 -22.43 3.25 15.83
C ALA A 422 -21.57 4.36 16.43
N THR A 423 -20.42 3.99 16.98
CA THR A 423 -19.38 4.89 17.46
C THR A 423 -18.19 4.81 16.52
N PHE A 424 -17.87 5.91 15.85
CA PHE A 424 -16.74 6.03 14.94
C PHE A 424 -15.59 6.73 15.65
N VAL A 425 -14.38 6.18 15.52
CA VAL A 425 -13.15 6.78 16.07
C VAL A 425 -12.10 7.00 14.98
N THR A 426 -11.40 8.14 15.02
CA THR A 426 -10.37 8.53 14.06
C THR A 426 -8.97 8.52 14.69
N GLU A 427 -7.91 8.53 13.87
CA GLU A 427 -6.52 8.41 14.33
C GLU A 427 -6.06 9.57 15.24
N ASP A 428 -6.75 10.71 15.22
CA ASP A 428 -6.48 11.85 16.10
C ASP A 428 -7.13 11.75 17.49
N GLY A 429 -7.86 10.67 17.78
CA GLY A 429 -8.66 10.50 19.01
C GLY A 429 -9.98 11.29 19.01
N GLY A 430 -10.38 11.83 17.85
CA GLY A 430 -11.72 12.35 17.64
C GLY A 430 -12.68 11.26 17.15
N GLY A 431 -13.95 11.61 17.05
CA GLY A 431 -14.96 10.69 16.55
C GLY A 431 -16.38 11.25 16.62
N LEU A 432 -17.35 10.42 16.25
CA LEU A 432 -18.77 10.77 16.35
C LEU A 432 -19.61 9.51 16.58
N THR A 433 -20.87 9.71 16.94
CA THR A 433 -21.86 8.62 17.03
C THR A 433 -23.01 8.84 16.07
N SER A 434 -23.54 7.78 15.49
CA SER A 434 -24.80 7.76 14.75
C SER A 434 -25.68 6.61 15.24
N THR A 435 -26.98 6.67 14.99
CA THR A 435 -27.95 5.64 15.37
C THR A 435 -28.81 5.26 14.18
N VAL A 436 -29.10 3.98 14.03
CA VAL A 436 -30.03 3.46 13.02
C VAL A 436 -31.03 2.52 13.68
N VAL A 437 -32.28 2.54 13.23
CA VAL A 437 -33.29 1.54 13.61
C VAL A 437 -33.20 0.38 12.63
N VAL A 438 -32.94 -0.82 13.15
CA VAL A 438 -32.98 -2.07 12.38
C VAL A 438 -34.37 -2.69 12.55
N PRO A 439 -35.16 -2.86 11.47
CA PRO A 439 -36.52 -3.41 11.56
C PRO A 439 -36.56 -4.81 12.18
N ALA A 440 -37.72 -5.20 12.71
CA ALA A 440 -37.98 -6.57 13.13
C ALA A 440 -37.77 -7.54 11.96
N ARG A 441 -37.02 -8.63 12.18
CA ARG A 441 -36.69 -9.65 11.16
C ARG A 441 -36.16 -9.03 9.86
N GLY A 442 -35.46 -7.91 9.98
CA GLY A 442 -35.03 -7.10 8.85
C GLY A 442 -33.59 -6.65 9.00
N ARG A 443 -33.19 -5.74 8.12
CA ARG A 443 -31.82 -5.28 7.99
C ARG A 443 -31.76 -3.77 7.83
N ALA A 444 -30.58 -3.23 8.08
CA ALA A 444 -30.28 -1.83 7.82
C ALA A 444 -28.78 -1.67 7.57
N ASN A 445 -28.42 -0.62 6.84
CA ASN A 445 -27.03 -0.27 6.59
C ASN A 445 -26.71 1.10 7.18
N ILE A 446 -25.50 1.27 7.68
CA ILE A 446 -24.92 2.59 7.96
C ILE A 446 -23.86 2.85 6.89
N TRP A 447 -24.08 3.90 6.10
CA TRP A 447 -23.14 4.37 5.08
C TRP A 447 -22.50 5.69 5.54
N PRO A 448 -21.34 5.65 6.22
CA PRO A 448 -20.67 6.82 6.77
C PRO A 448 -19.99 7.70 5.69
N THR A 449 -20.76 8.16 4.71
CA THR A 449 -20.26 8.98 3.61
C THR A 449 -20.29 10.48 3.93
N GLY A 450 -19.24 11.20 3.53
CA GLY A 450 -19.19 12.66 3.63
C GLY A 450 -20.30 13.40 2.86
N ALA A 451 -21.04 12.74 1.98
CA ALA A 451 -22.22 13.30 1.33
C ALA A 451 -23.42 13.50 2.28
N LEU A 452 -23.44 12.78 3.41
CA LEU A 452 -24.48 12.91 4.43
C LEU A 452 -24.03 13.88 5.53
N PRO A 453 -24.86 14.86 5.94
CA PRO A 453 -24.47 15.88 6.92
C PRO A 453 -23.95 15.33 8.25
N GLU A 454 -24.51 14.22 8.73
CA GLU A 454 -24.11 13.57 9.99
C GLU A 454 -22.71 12.94 9.95
N PHE A 455 -22.18 12.66 8.76
CA PHE A 455 -20.88 12.00 8.54
C PHE A 455 -19.84 12.89 7.88
N VAL A 456 -20.12 14.18 7.65
CA VAL A 456 -19.19 15.12 7.01
C VAL A 456 -17.81 15.16 7.68
N ALA A 457 -17.76 14.97 9.00
CA ALA A 457 -16.51 14.94 9.76
C ALA A 457 -15.64 13.69 9.51
N LEU A 458 -16.22 12.60 9.00
CA LEU A 458 -15.53 11.38 8.57
C LEU A 458 -15.10 11.43 7.10
N SER A 459 -15.48 12.46 6.35
CA SER A 459 -15.12 12.56 4.95
C SER A 459 -13.61 12.65 4.73
N GLN A 460 -13.11 11.86 3.77
CA GLN A 460 -11.69 11.75 3.46
C GLN A 460 -10.87 11.21 4.64
N ARG A 461 -11.46 10.37 5.50
CA ARG A 461 -10.80 9.81 6.68
C ARG A 461 -10.85 8.30 6.76
N ARG A 462 -9.83 7.76 7.43
CA ARG A 462 -9.87 6.42 8.02
C ARG A 462 -10.53 6.45 9.40
N PHE A 463 -11.25 5.40 9.76
CA PHE A 463 -11.91 5.25 11.06
C PHE A 463 -12.05 3.78 11.46
N ALA A 464 -12.27 3.53 12.75
CA ALA A 464 -12.70 2.26 13.29
C ALA A 464 -14.14 2.43 13.79
N THR A 465 -14.90 1.33 13.89
CA THR A 465 -16.30 1.40 14.29
C THR A 465 -16.66 0.38 15.35
N PHE A 466 -17.40 0.84 16.33
CA PHE A 466 -17.94 0.04 17.43
C PHE A 466 -19.47 0.19 17.42
N LEU A 467 -20.18 -0.92 17.31
CA LEU A 467 -21.64 -0.98 17.22
C LEU A 467 -22.23 -1.51 18.52
N GLU A 468 -23.34 -0.94 18.97
CA GLU A 468 -24.06 -1.36 20.17
C GLU A 468 -25.57 -1.26 19.98
N SER A 469 -26.34 -2.32 20.26
CA SER A 469 -27.79 -2.17 20.44
C SER A 469 -28.06 -1.42 21.73
N THR A 470 -28.85 -0.35 21.68
CA THR A 470 -29.12 0.49 22.85
C THR A 470 -30.01 -0.19 23.89
N GLY A 471 -30.82 -1.18 23.48
CA GLY A 471 -31.65 -2.00 24.38
C GLY A 471 -30.98 -3.31 24.81
N GLY A 472 -29.78 -3.61 24.31
CA GLY A 472 -29.05 -4.85 24.60
C GLY A 472 -29.53 -6.08 23.80
N GLU A 473 -30.40 -5.89 22.81
CA GLU A 473 -30.83 -6.94 21.90
C GLU A 473 -29.67 -7.39 21.00
N PRO A 474 -29.53 -8.70 20.75
CA PRO A 474 -28.44 -9.21 19.93
C PRO A 474 -28.78 -9.14 18.44
N PHE A 475 -27.78 -8.80 17.63
CA PHE A 475 -27.82 -8.76 16.16
C PHE A 475 -26.53 -9.34 15.57
N VAL A 476 -26.42 -9.37 14.25
CA VAL A 476 -25.15 -9.66 13.55
C VAL A 476 -24.74 -8.45 12.70
N ALA A 477 -23.43 -8.21 12.61
CA ALA A 477 -22.88 -7.11 11.83
C ALA A 477 -21.71 -7.54 10.96
N GLU A 478 -21.66 -7.01 9.75
CA GLU A 478 -20.53 -7.10 8.81
C GLU A 478 -20.09 -5.71 8.37
N ARG A 479 -18.86 -5.59 7.89
CA ARG A 479 -18.34 -4.38 7.25
C ARG A 479 -17.83 -4.71 5.87
N ALA A 480 -18.48 -4.18 4.84
CA ALA A 480 -17.96 -4.17 3.48
C ALA A 480 -17.25 -2.83 3.22
N MET A 481 -16.15 -2.84 2.47
CA MET A 481 -15.52 -1.64 1.93
C MET A 481 -15.19 -1.86 0.46
N TYR A 482 -15.60 -0.92 -0.38
CA TYR A 482 -15.34 -0.94 -1.82
C TYR A 482 -14.54 0.31 -2.21
N TRP A 483 -13.74 0.21 -3.26
CA TRP A 483 -12.99 1.37 -3.75
C TRP A 483 -12.86 1.40 -5.26
N SER A 484 -12.54 2.60 -5.77
CA SER A 484 -12.27 2.88 -7.18
C SER A 484 -13.37 2.33 -8.10
N ASN A 485 -14.64 2.59 -7.77
CA ASN A 485 -15.82 2.13 -8.50
C ASN A 485 -15.90 0.59 -8.62
N TYR A 486 -15.77 -0.11 -7.50
CA TYR A 486 -15.83 -1.57 -7.42
C TYR A 486 -14.71 -2.29 -8.18
N ILE A 487 -13.60 -1.60 -8.48
CA ILE A 487 -12.37 -2.27 -8.94
C ILE A 487 -11.87 -3.22 -7.85
N GLY A 488 -11.91 -2.76 -6.58
CA GLY A 488 -11.56 -3.60 -5.44
C GLY A 488 -12.60 -3.49 -4.31
N GLY A 489 -12.63 -4.50 -3.45
CA GLY A 489 -13.48 -4.52 -2.28
C GLY A 489 -13.17 -5.68 -1.34
N HIS A 490 -13.48 -5.53 -0.06
CA HIS A 490 -13.39 -6.61 0.91
C HIS A 490 -14.47 -6.51 1.98
N VAL A 491 -14.75 -7.62 2.65
CA VAL A 491 -15.68 -7.71 3.77
C VAL A 491 -14.99 -8.32 4.99
N ASN A 492 -15.55 -8.10 6.17
CA ASN A 492 -15.27 -8.92 7.33
C ASN A 492 -16.51 -9.01 8.23
N ILE A 493 -16.72 -10.18 8.85
CA ILE A 493 -17.63 -10.32 9.99
C ILE A 493 -17.07 -9.54 11.17
N GLY A 494 -17.93 -8.78 11.86
CA GLY A 494 -17.48 -8.04 13.04
C GLY A 494 -17.02 -8.99 14.14
N THR A 495 -16.21 -8.51 15.07
CA THR A 495 -15.90 -9.30 16.26
C THR A 495 -16.95 -9.04 17.35
N PRO A 496 -17.62 -10.08 17.91
CA PRO A 496 -18.50 -9.92 19.07
C PRO A 496 -17.77 -9.31 20.27
N TRP A 497 -18.31 -8.22 20.81
CA TRP A 497 -17.63 -7.43 21.83
C TRP A 497 -18.37 -7.42 23.16
N ALA A 498 -17.63 -7.50 24.27
CA ALA A 498 -18.19 -7.37 25.62
C ALA A 498 -17.66 -6.17 26.40
N GLY A 499 -16.53 -5.60 25.98
CA GLY A 499 -15.94 -4.44 26.61
C GLY A 499 -16.83 -3.19 26.53
N ALA A 500 -16.51 -2.19 27.35
CA ALA A 500 -17.12 -0.88 27.22
C ALA A 500 -16.65 -0.19 25.92
N ILE A 501 -17.51 0.65 25.36
CA ILE A 501 -17.20 1.51 24.22
C ILE A 501 -17.33 2.95 24.71
N ALA A 502 -16.20 3.64 24.76
CA ALA A 502 -16.14 5.03 25.16
C ALA A 502 -16.65 5.94 24.03
N THR A 503 -17.51 6.87 24.38
CA THR A 503 -17.94 7.92 23.45
C THR A 503 -16.79 8.90 23.21
N PRO A 504 -16.46 9.23 21.94
CA PRO A 504 -15.48 10.25 21.62
C PRO A 504 -15.83 11.58 22.28
N THR A 505 -14.84 12.25 22.87
CA THR A 505 -15.06 13.51 23.60
C THR A 505 -15.10 14.75 22.70
N ARG A 506 -14.72 14.58 21.43
CA ARG A 506 -14.70 15.65 20.42
C ARG A 506 -14.88 15.08 19.01
N LEU A 507 -15.35 15.92 18.10
CA LEU A 507 -15.33 15.62 16.68
C LEU A 507 -13.89 15.50 16.15
N PRO A 508 -13.66 14.75 15.04
CA PRO A 508 -12.36 14.69 14.36
C PRO A 508 -11.84 16.10 14.04
N ALA A 509 -10.59 16.41 14.44
CA ALA A 509 -9.97 17.70 14.19
C ALA A 509 -9.69 17.87 12.68
N PRO A 510 -9.95 19.05 12.09
CA PRO A 510 -9.62 19.31 10.69
C PRO A 510 -8.11 19.27 10.47
N VAL A 511 -7.72 18.72 9.31
CA VAL A 511 -6.37 18.89 8.76
C VAL A 511 -6.44 19.98 7.70
N THR A 512 -5.64 21.02 7.87
CA THR A 512 -5.67 22.22 7.03
C THR A 512 -4.27 22.48 6.48
N VAL A 513 -4.17 22.64 5.16
CA VAL A 513 -2.95 23.09 4.49
C VAL A 513 -3.02 24.60 4.32
N THR A 514 -1.97 25.31 4.72
CA THR A 514 -1.85 26.77 4.53
C THR A 514 -0.87 27.13 3.41
N GLY A 515 0.06 26.25 3.06
CA GLY A 515 0.98 26.45 1.94
C GLY A 515 1.98 25.31 1.75
N PHE A 516 2.82 25.45 0.74
CA PHE A 516 3.99 24.58 0.53
C PHE A 516 5.09 25.32 -0.24
N THR A 517 6.34 24.89 -0.09
CA THR A 517 7.51 25.43 -0.79
C THR A 517 8.58 24.35 -0.98
N PRO A 518 9.31 24.32 -2.11
CA PRO A 518 9.16 25.17 -3.28
C PRO A 518 7.94 24.78 -4.14
N THR A 519 7.50 25.70 -5.02
CA THR A 519 6.43 25.44 -6.00
C THR A 519 6.95 24.91 -7.34
N ARG A 520 8.28 24.85 -7.52
CA ARG A 520 8.94 24.33 -8.73
C ARG A 520 10.04 23.35 -8.34
N VAL A 521 10.01 22.15 -8.90
CA VAL A 521 11.00 21.08 -8.67
C VAL A 521 11.52 20.52 -9.99
N ARG A 522 12.72 19.97 -9.98
CA ARG A 522 13.40 19.36 -11.12
C ARG A 522 12.70 18.06 -11.53
N LEU A 523 12.79 17.72 -12.81
CA LEU A 523 12.11 16.58 -13.41
C LEU A 523 12.56 15.24 -12.82
N SER A 524 13.86 15.12 -12.52
CA SER A 524 14.50 13.94 -11.94
C SER A 524 14.16 13.68 -10.47
N GLY A 525 13.50 14.62 -9.78
CA GLY A 525 13.10 14.48 -8.38
C GLY A 525 14.26 14.48 -7.38
N GLY A 526 14.02 14.03 -6.15
CA GLY A 526 14.98 14.10 -5.04
C GLY A 526 15.10 15.47 -4.37
N GLU A 527 14.21 16.41 -4.69
CA GLU A 527 14.08 17.69 -3.99
C GLU A 527 13.07 17.59 -2.84
N SER A 528 13.38 18.24 -1.71
CA SER A 528 12.48 18.38 -0.57
C SER A 528 11.40 19.43 -0.83
N ILE A 529 10.18 19.12 -0.42
CA ILE A 529 9.05 20.04 -0.33
C ILE A 529 8.62 20.12 1.12
N THR A 530 8.48 21.34 1.62
CA THR A 530 7.95 21.65 2.94
C THR A 530 6.51 22.10 2.81
N ILE A 531 5.59 21.40 3.46
CA ILE A 531 4.15 21.69 3.55
C ILE A 531 3.88 22.31 4.91
N THR A 532 3.15 23.41 4.95
CA THR A 532 2.73 24.11 6.17
C THR A 532 1.22 24.02 6.37
N GLY A 533 0.81 23.96 7.63
CA GLY A 533 -0.60 23.75 7.97
C GLY A 533 -0.85 23.54 9.45
N THR A 534 -1.96 22.88 9.77
CA THR A 534 -2.35 22.44 11.12
C THR A 534 -3.00 21.06 11.09
N GLY A 535 -2.99 20.38 12.23
CA GLY A 535 -3.54 19.03 12.37
C GLY A 535 -2.63 17.95 11.79
N PHE A 536 -1.34 18.27 11.58
CA PHE A 536 -0.36 17.31 11.11
C PHE A 536 0.15 16.42 12.24
N SER A 537 0.73 15.27 11.89
CA SER A 537 1.19 14.25 12.84
C SER A 537 2.34 13.42 12.26
N THR A 538 3.03 12.65 13.10
CA THR A 538 4.24 11.92 12.69
C THR A 538 3.97 10.74 11.74
N ASP A 539 2.74 10.25 11.71
CA ASP A 539 2.22 9.25 10.75
C ASP A 539 1.82 9.86 9.40
N SER A 540 2.18 11.13 9.13
CA SER A 540 1.80 11.77 7.88
C SER A 540 2.44 11.12 6.66
N GLU A 541 1.65 11.06 5.60
CA GLU A 541 2.01 10.51 4.30
C GLU A 541 1.87 11.62 3.27
N VAL A 542 2.77 11.66 2.29
CA VAL A 542 2.71 12.63 1.19
C VAL A 542 2.89 11.88 -0.12
N SER A 543 2.20 12.33 -1.16
CA SER A 543 2.39 11.79 -2.51
C SER A 543 2.54 12.88 -3.56
N PHE A 544 3.25 12.53 -4.62
CA PHE A 544 3.52 13.35 -5.79
C PHE A 544 3.03 12.60 -7.03
N ASP A 545 1.94 13.09 -7.65
CA ASP A 545 1.20 12.35 -8.70
C ASP A 545 0.76 10.95 -8.25
N GLY A 546 0.35 10.82 -6.99
CA GLY A 546 -0.05 9.55 -6.38
C GLY A 546 1.10 8.62 -6.00
N LEU A 547 2.34 8.93 -6.39
CA LEU A 547 3.53 8.20 -5.96
C LEU A 547 3.93 8.65 -4.54
N PRO A 548 4.13 7.73 -3.59
CA PRO A 548 4.57 8.09 -2.24
C PRO A 548 5.89 8.86 -2.24
N MET A 549 5.95 9.92 -1.44
CA MET A 549 7.16 10.68 -1.13
C MET A 549 7.77 10.19 0.19
N THR A 550 9.09 10.30 0.32
CA THR A 550 9.76 10.01 1.60
C THR A 550 9.58 11.19 2.54
N VAL A 551 8.77 11.03 3.58
CA VAL A 551 8.62 12.04 4.65
C VAL A 551 9.85 12.02 5.55
N THR A 552 10.59 13.12 5.60
CA THR A 552 11.83 13.26 6.39
C THR A 552 11.58 13.90 7.75
N SER A 553 10.51 14.70 7.89
CA SER A 553 10.08 15.27 9.16
C SER A 553 8.59 15.60 9.13
N ALA A 554 7.92 15.45 10.26
CA ALA A 554 6.54 15.88 10.44
C ALA A 554 6.34 16.37 11.88
N THR A 555 5.76 17.56 12.02
CA THR A 555 5.34 18.18 13.28
C THR A 555 3.84 18.47 13.21
N ALA A 556 3.27 19.10 14.25
CA ALA A 556 1.86 19.51 14.23
C ALA A 556 1.49 20.54 13.13
N THR A 557 2.49 21.22 12.56
CA THR A 557 2.27 22.35 11.63
C THR A 557 3.13 22.31 10.36
N THR A 558 4.12 21.41 10.28
CA THR A 558 5.04 21.32 9.13
C THR A 558 5.33 19.88 8.78
N ILE A 559 5.32 19.54 7.49
CA ILE A 559 5.78 18.25 6.95
C ILE A 559 6.85 18.54 5.89
N THR A 560 8.00 17.88 5.96
CA THR A 560 9.00 17.90 4.88
C THR A 560 9.06 16.53 4.24
N ALA A 561 8.94 16.48 2.92
CA ALA A 561 8.98 15.24 2.16
C ALA A 561 9.82 15.39 0.88
N VAL A 562 10.52 14.33 0.48
CA VAL A 562 11.39 14.32 -0.71
C VAL A 562 10.65 13.73 -1.90
N THR A 563 10.68 14.45 -3.02
CA THR A 563 10.09 14.00 -4.29
C THR A 563 10.75 12.70 -4.78
N PRO A 564 9.99 11.76 -5.39
CA PRO A 564 10.56 10.48 -5.84
C PRO A 564 11.65 10.71 -6.87
N VAL A 565 12.81 10.07 -6.69
CA VAL A 565 13.91 10.12 -7.67
C VAL A 565 13.52 9.30 -8.90
N ARG A 566 13.68 9.90 -10.08
CA ARG A 566 13.44 9.25 -11.37
C ARG A 566 14.75 8.89 -12.05
N THR A 567 14.79 7.71 -12.65
CA THR A 567 15.94 7.12 -13.32
C THR A 567 15.53 6.60 -14.70
N THR A 568 16.50 6.13 -15.49
CA THR A 568 16.23 5.43 -16.75
C THR A 568 15.38 4.17 -16.56
N ALA A 569 15.44 3.52 -15.40
CA ALA A 569 14.64 2.33 -15.09
C ALA A 569 13.19 2.66 -14.71
N THR A 570 12.98 3.75 -13.97
CA THR A 570 11.64 4.19 -13.56
C THR A 570 10.95 5.09 -14.60
N GLY A 571 11.72 5.60 -15.57
CA GLY A 571 11.30 6.62 -16.52
C GLY A 571 11.32 8.03 -15.90
N PHE A 572 11.82 9.02 -16.65
CA PHE A 572 11.81 10.43 -16.21
C PHE A 572 10.45 11.09 -16.42
N GLY A 573 9.70 10.66 -17.44
CA GLY A 573 8.46 11.31 -17.86
C GLY A 573 8.70 12.71 -18.45
N ALA A 574 7.64 13.50 -18.58
CA ALA A 574 7.71 14.88 -19.09
C ALA A 574 7.51 15.91 -17.98
N VAL A 575 8.01 17.13 -18.15
CA VAL A 575 7.68 18.26 -17.27
C VAL A 575 6.18 18.56 -17.25
N GLY A 576 5.74 19.35 -16.27
CA GLY A 576 4.34 19.75 -16.18
C GLY A 576 3.88 19.92 -14.74
N THR A 577 2.58 20.09 -14.58
CA THR A 577 1.93 20.22 -13.28
C THR A 577 1.80 18.86 -12.62
N SER A 578 2.30 18.75 -11.39
CA SER A 578 2.16 17.56 -10.56
C SER A 578 1.32 17.85 -9.32
N ARG A 579 0.49 16.88 -8.95
CA ARG A 579 -0.44 17.01 -7.81
C ARG A 579 0.26 16.57 -6.53
N LEU A 580 0.18 17.43 -5.52
CA LEU A 580 0.67 17.14 -4.18
C LEU A 580 -0.53 16.86 -3.26
N ARG A 581 -0.50 15.73 -2.57
CA ARG A 581 -1.53 15.31 -1.61
C ARG A 581 -0.90 14.81 -0.33
N LEU A 582 -1.62 14.94 0.77
CA LEU A 582 -1.18 14.45 2.07
C LEU A 582 -2.28 13.65 2.76
N THR A 583 -1.91 12.66 3.57
CA THR A 583 -2.76 12.08 4.61
C THR A 583 -2.10 12.32 5.95
N SER A 584 -2.83 12.84 6.92
CA SER A 584 -2.31 13.08 8.27
C SER A 584 -3.39 12.86 9.30
N SER A 585 -3.06 12.15 10.39
CA SER A 585 -4.05 11.66 11.36
C SER A 585 -5.27 11.04 10.67
N GLY A 586 -5.02 10.30 9.59
CA GLY A 586 -6.02 9.61 8.78
C GLY A 586 -6.83 10.46 7.82
N ALA A 587 -6.70 11.79 7.87
CA ALA A 587 -7.41 12.69 6.98
C ALA A 587 -6.59 13.02 5.73
N THR A 588 -7.19 12.83 4.56
CA THR A 588 -6.55 13.08 3.26
C THR A 588 -6.92 14.46 2.73
N ARG A 589 -5.94 15.23 2.26
CA ARG A 589 -6.12 16.58 1.72
C ARG A 589 -5.32 16.77 0.43
N ALA A 590 -5.90 17.50 -0.51
CA ALA A 590 -5.14 18.11 -1.58
C ALA A 590 -4.28 19.23 -0.99
N VAL A 591 -2.98 19.24 -1.32
CA VAL A 591 -2.05 20.29 -0.89
C VAL A 591 -2.02 21.41 -1.93
N GLY A 592 -1.92 21.03 -3.20
CA GLY A 592 -1.81 21.95 -4.32
C GLY A 592 -1.13 21.30 -5.51
N THR A 593 -0.56 22.13 -6.39
CA THR A 593 0.19 21.64 -7.55
C THR A 593 1.59 22.22 -7.60
N VAL A 594 2.56 21.39 -7.93
CA VAL A 594 3.98 21.73 -8.06
C VAL A 594 4.34 21.66 -9.54
N GLN A 595 5.05 22.65 -10.04
CA GLN A 595 5.53 22.63 -11.42
C GLN A 595 6.83 21.84 -11.51
N ARG A 596 6.82 20.71 -12.23
CA ARG A 596 8.05 20.06 -12.67
C ARG A 596 8.68 20.87 -13.79
N VAL A 597 10.00 21.08 -13.70
CA VAL A 597 10.81 21.83 -14.65
C VAL A 597 12.07 21.04 -14.97
N PHE A 598 12.67 21.27 -16.14
CA PHE A 598 13.94 20.67 -16.49
C PHE A 598 15.05 21.72 -16.34
N ARG A 599 16.07 21.42 -15.53
CA ARG A 599 17.13 22.37 -15.17
C ARG A 599 18.50 21.85 -15.57
N VAL A 600 19.24 22.66 -16.32
CA VAL A 600 20.63 22.39 -16.70
C VAL A 600 21.53 23.48 -16.13
N LEU A 601 22.66 23.09 -15.55
CA LEU A 601 23.76 24.00 -15.26
C LEU A 601 24.85 23.77 -16.30
N ALA A 602 25.21 24.80 -17.06
CA ALA A 602 26.40 24.78 -17.90
C ALA A 602 27.49 25.58 -17.18
N ILE A 603 28.51 24.90 -16.64
CA ILE A 603 29.65 25.55 -15.99
C ILE A 603 30.90 25.35 -16.84
N GLY A 604 31.62 26.45 -17.05
CA GLY A 604 32.83 26.42 -17.85
C GLY A 604 33.48 27.78 -18.03
N ASP A 605 34.30 27.88 -19.05
CA ASP A 605 35.13 29.05 -19.34
C ASP A 605 34.52 29.92 -20.45
N SER A 606 35.35 30.49 -21.32
CA SER A 606 34.93 31.31 -22.46
C SER A 606 34.08 30.54 -23.47
N PHE A 607 34.26 29.21 -23.56
CA PHE A 607 33.39 28.36 -24.38
C PHE A 607 31.98 28.25 -23.83
N THR A 608 31.78 28.43 -22.52
CA THR A 608 30.45 28.40 -21.91
C THR A 608 29.83 29.78 -21.82
N GLU A 609 30.64 30.80 -21.54
CA GLU A 609 30.18 32.20 -21.54
C GLU A 609 29.74 32.68 -22.94
N GLY A 610 30.27 32.07 -24.00
CA GLY A 610 29.91 32.41 -25.38
C GLY A 610 30.85 33.41 -26.03
N GLN A 611 32.11 33.47 -25.63
CA GLN A 611 33.06 34.44 -26.18
C GLN A 611 33.30 34.18 -27.67
N LEU A 612 33.25 35.25 -28.46
CA LEU A 612 33.64 35.29 -29.87
C LEU A 612 34.94 36.09 -30.00
N VAL A 613 35.86 35.62 -30.84
CA VAL A 613 37.12 36.31 -31.12
C VAL A 613 37.35 36.42 -32.62
N ALA A 614 37.38 37.66 -33.11
CA ALA A 614 37.76 37.99 -34.48
C ALA A 614 39.20 38.51 -34.52
N ARG A 615 40.06 37.85 -35.30
CA ARG A 615 41.43 38.33 -35.59
C ARG A 615 41.39 39.12 -36.88
N LEU A 616 41.53 40.44 -36.77
CA LEU A 616 41.70 41.30 -37.93
C LEU A 616 43.17 41.33 -38.37
N PRO A 617 43.44 41.32 -39.69
CA PRO A 617 44.79 41.53 -40.18
C PRO A 617 45.32 42.90 -39.72
N PRO A 618 46.63 43.03 -39.47
CA PRO A 618 47.22 44.30 -39.03
C PRO A 618 46.92 45.42 -40.03
N VAL A 619 46.38 46.55 -39.54
CA VAL A 619 46.22 47.78 -40.33
C VAL A 619 47.46 48.65 -40.06
N PRO A 620 48.24 49.04 -41.09
CA PRO A 620 49.43 49.89 -40.89
C PRO A 620 49.09 51.15 -40.08
N PRO A 621 49.90 51.54 -39.07
CA PRO A 621 51.25 51.06 -38.77
C PRO A 621 51.34 49.88 -37.78
N ALA A 622 50.23 49.25 -37.39
CA ALA A 622 50.27 48.11 -36.47
C ALA A 622 50.91 46.87 -37.13
N THR A 623 51.79 46.18 -36.40
CA THR A 623 52.45 44.95 -36.86
C THR A 623 51.83 43.67 -36.30
N ALA A 624 50.94 43.79 -35.30
CA ALA A 624 50.22 42.69 -34.69
C ALA A 624 48.74 42.70 -35.12
N PRO A 625 48.13 41.51 -35.33
CA PRO A 625 46.70 41.41 -35.57
C PRO A 625 45.90 41.92 -34.37
N THR A 626 44.86 42.70 -34.63
CA THR A 626 43.95 43.18 -33.59
C THR A 626 42.92 42.10 -33.27
N GLN A 627 42.75 41.76 -32.00
CA GLN A 627 41.68 40.89 -31.54
C GLN A 627 40.48 41.73 -31.10
N ILE A 628 39.32 41.42 -31.67
CA ILE A 628 38.04 41.97 -31.26
C ILE A 628 37.31 40.88 -30.48
N TYR A 629 36.91 41.24 -29.26
CA TYR A 629 36.14 40.39 -28.36
C TYR A 629 34.67 40.81 -28.42
N SER A 630 33.80 39.83 -28.61
CA SER A 630 32.35 39.98 -28.51
C SER A 630 31.76 38.70 -27.90
N PHE A 631 30.43 38.63 -27.79
CA PHE A 631 29.74 37.45 -27.29
C PHE A 631 28.71 36.96 -28.30
N ALA A 632 28.51 35.65 -28.33
CA ALA A 632 27.46 35.01 -29.09
C ALA A 632 26.10 35.36 -28.51
N ASP A 633 25.11 35.51 -29.37
CA ASP A 633 23.73 35.80 -28.98
C ASP A 633 22.78 34.96 -29.86
N PRO A 634 22.29 33.80 -29.36
CA PRO A 634 22.62 33.18 -28.08
C PRO A 634 23.98 32.45 -28.07
N ALA A 635 24.60 32.30 -26.89
CA ALA A 635 25.66 31.31 -26.67
C ALA A 635 25.07 29.89 -26.58
N TYR A 636 25.91 28.85 -26.48
CA TYR A 636 25.37 27.48 -26.53
C TYR A 636 24.41 27.14 -25.37
N PRO A 637 24.59 27.62 -24.12
CA PRO A 637 23.64 27.32 -23.05
C PRO A 637 22.25 27.90 -23.31
N GLU A 638 22.16 29.14 -23.78
CA GLU A 638 20.90 29.80 -24.12
C GLU A 638 20.28 29.16 -25.38
N ALA A 639 21.09 28.83 -26.38
CA ALA A 639 20.62 28.11 -27.57
C ALA A 639 20.16 26.67 -27.24
N LEU A 640 20.74 26.04 -26.23
CA LEU A 640 20.31 24.75 -25.68
C LEU A 640 18.96 24.91 -24.97
N GLU A 641 18.78 25.98 -24.21
CA GLU A 641 17.51 26.30 -23.55
C GLU A 641 16.36 26.34 -24.54
N ASP A 642 16.52 27.04 -25.67
CA ASP A 642 15.49 27.13 -26.72
C ASP A 642 15.11 25.75 -27.29
N ARG A 643 16.09 24.87 -27.48
CA ARG A 643 15.86 23.50 -27.97
C ARG A 643 15.12 22.65 -26.94
N LEU A 644 15.49 22.76 -25.67
CA LEU A 644 14.81 22.06 -24.58
C LEU A 644 13.37 22.58 -24.43
N ARG A 645 13.15 23.89 -24.55
CA ARG A 645 11.82 24.50 -24.50
C ARG A 645 10.90 24.06 -25.62
N ALA A 646 11.45 23.77 -26.80
CA ALA A 646 10.71 23.26 -27.94
C ALA A 646 10.41 21.75 -27.84
N ASP A 647 11.12 20.99 -27.00
CA ASP A 647 10.89 19.56 -26.83
C ASP A 647 9.75 19.31 -25.82
N PRO A 648 8.71 18.53 -26.17
CA PRO A 648 7.60 18.25 -25.26
C PRO A 648 7.99 17.58 -23.92
N GLN A 649 9.12 16.86 -23.87
CA GLN A 649 9.56 16.20 -22.65
C GLN A 649 10.09 17.21 -21.62
N TYR A 650 10.89 18.19 -22.07
CA TYR A 650 11.54 19.18 -21.20
C TYR A 650 10.73 20.47 -21.05
N GLY A 651 9.92 20.78 -22.06
CA GLY A 651 8.85 21.77 -22.09
C GLY A 651 9.30 23.23 -21.98
N SER A 652 8.38 24.15 -22.25
CA SER A 652 8.62 25.60 -22.36
C SER A 652 9.21 26.26 -21.10
N ASN A 653 9.18 25.58 -19.96
CA ASN A 653 9.74 26.03 -18.68
C ASN A 653 11.12 25.44 -18.38
N ALA A 654 11.80 24.84 -19.38
CA ALA A 654 13.19 24.44 -19.25
C ALA A 654 14.08 25.66 -18.93
N GLU A 655 15.08 25.42 -18.09
CA GLU A 655 16.02 26.43 -17.58
C GLU A 655 17.45 25.95 -17.82
N VAL A 656 18.28 26.78 -18.46
CA VAL A 656 19.72 26.54 -18.58
C VAL A 656 20.47 27.70 -17.94
N ASP A 657 21.12 27.42 -16.82
CA ASP A 657 21.94 28.40 -16.11
C ASP A 657 23.33 28.43 -16.76
N ASN A 658 23.67 29.54 -17.42
CA ASN A 658 25.00 29.79 -17.95
C ASN A 658 25.94 30.29 -16.84
N ALA A 659 26.78 29.40 -16.34
CA ALA A 659 27.84 29.69 -15.39
C ALA A 659 29.22 29.67 -16.08
N GLY A 660 29.28 30.17 -17.32
CA GLY A 660 30.52 30.46 -18.03
C GLY A 660 31.28 31.64 -17.42
N PHE A 661 32.60 31.60 -17.45
CA PHE A 661 33.45 32.75 -17.12
C PHE A 661 34.72 32.74 -17.99
N SER A 662 34.87 33.71 -18.89
CA SER A 662 36.00 33.73 -19.82
C SER A 662 37.35 33.76 -19.12
N GLY A 663 38.21 32.82 -19.51
CA GLY A 663 39.53 32.68 -18.92
C GLY A 663 39.54 32.01 -17.55
N GLU A 664 38.42 31.50 -17.04
CA GLU A 664 38.38 30.68 -15.82
C GLU A 664 39.28 29.44 -15.96
N CYS A 665 39.84 29.01 -14.83
CA CYS A 665 40.57 27.76 -14.70
C CYS A 665 39.81 26.83 -13.74
N ALA A 666 39.91 25.52 -13.98
CA ALA A 666 39.36 24.50 -13.12
C ALA A 666 39.97 24.56 -11.71
N ILE A 667 41.31 24.71 -11.61
CA ILE A 667 42.05 24.50 -10.35
C ILE A 667 42.97 25.67 -9.93
N ILE A 668 43.09 26.73 -10.72
CA ILE A 668 43.98 27.88 -10.43
C ILE A 668 43.18 29.13 -10.07
N VAL A 669 43.47 29.71 -8.91
CA VAL A 669 42.92 31.02 -8.49
C VAL A 669 43.61 32.13 -9.28
N GLY A 670 42.83 33.11 -9.76
CA GLY A 670 43.37 34.31 -10.41
C GLY A 670 43.49 34.24 -11.93
N CYS A 671 43.09 33.13 -12.57
CA CYS A 671 43.10 33.05 -14.03
C CYS A 671 42.22 34.15 -14.64
N SER A 672 42.82 34.96 -15.52
CA SER A 672 42.20 36.13 -16.15
C SER A 672 41.52 37.10 -15.17
N GLY A 673 42.05 37.22 -13.94
CA GLY A 673 41.51 38.11 -12.91
C GLY A 673 40.33 37.53 -12.10
N ASN A 674 39.93 36.28 -12.35
CA ASN A 674 38.89 35.59 -11.58
C ASN A 674 39.44 35.13 -10.22
N LEU A 675 38.86 35.62 -9.12
CA LEU A 675 39.28 35.26 -7.77
C LEU A 675 38.77 33.88 -7.31
N SER A 676 37.99 33.19 -8.15
CA SER A 676 37.43 31.87 -7.89
C SER A 676 37.84 30.86 -8.98
N ARG A 677 37.67 29.57 -8.67
CA ARG A 677 37.98 28.45 -9.57
C ARG A 677 36.72 27.65 -9.84
N GLY A 678 36.69 26.91 -10.96
CA GLY A 678 35.59 26.01 -11.26
C GLY A 678 35.27 25.04 -10.11
N VAL A 679 36.29 24.44 -9.47
CA VAL A 679 36.13 23.54 -8.31
C VAL A 679 35.45 24.20 -7.10
N ASP A 680 35.63 25.50 -6.89
CA ASP A 680 35.06 26.21 -5.75
C ASP A 680 33.63 26.70 -6.06
N ARG A 681 33.41 27.20 -7.30
CA ARG A 681 32.11 27.69 -7.77
C ARG A 681 31.04 26.62 -7.83
N ILE A 682 31.38 25.44 -8.34
CA ILE A 682 30.38 24.39 -8.58
C ILE A 682 29.68 23.95 -7.29
N VAL A 683 30.40 23.92 -6.16
CA VAL A 683 29.85 23.54 -4.85
C VAL A 683 28.74 24.50 -4.43
N GLY A 684 28.95 25.80 -4.60
CA GLY A 684 27.93 26.81 -4.32
C GLY A 684 26.73 26.72 -5.26
N LEU A 685 26.99 26.60 -6.57
CA LEU A 685 25.95 26.56 -7.60
C LEU A 685 24.96 25.39 -7.39
N VAL A 686 25.47 24.17 -7.18
CA VAL A 686 24.62 22.97 -6.99
C VAL A 686 24.01 22.87 -5.58
N ALA A 687 24.46 23.71 -4.64
CA ALA A 687 23.86 23.87 -3.32
C ALA A 687 22.70 24.88 -3.35
N THR A 688 22.84 25.97 -4.11
CA THR A 688 21.80 27.00 -4.25
C THR A 688 20.59 26.52 -5.06
N LYS A 689 20.82 25.75 -6.14
CA LYS A 689 19.77 25.25 -7.03
C LYS A 689 20.05 23.80 -7.41
N LYS A 690 19.03 22.95 -7.40
CA LYS A 690 19.15 21.56 -7.87
C LYS A 690 18.91 21.50 -9.37
N PHE A 691 19.81 20.81 -10.07
CA PHE A 691 19.79 20.61 -11.51
C PHE A 691 19.50 19.15 -11.85
N ASP A 692 18.87 18.91 -13.00
CA ASP A 692 18.74 17.57 -13.60
C ASP A 692 20.06 17.17 -14.26
N VAL A 693 20.70 18.12 -14.92
CA VAL A 693 21.95 17.94 -15.67
C VAL A 693 22.96 19.02 -15.31
N VAL A 694 24.22 18.64 -15.15
CA VAL A 694 25.34 19.58 -15.06
C VAL A 694 26.32 19.28 -16.20
N ILE A 695 26.51 20.23 -17.10
CA ILE A 695 27.51 20.20 -18.17
C ILE A 695 28.76 20.92 -17.65
N ILE A 696 29.89 20.22 -17.67
CA ILE A 696 31.19 20.77 -17.25
C ILE A 696 32.09 20.83 -18.49
N LEU A 697 32.38 22.04 -18.97
CA LEU A 697 33.31 22.27 -20.08
C LEU A 697 34.40 23.24 -19.62
N GLU A 698 35.47 22.70 -19.05
CA GLU A 698 36.47 23.47 -18.32
C GLU A 698 37.87 22.83 -18.47
N GLY A 699 38.92 23.55 -18.06
CA GLY A 699 40.28 23.04 -17.99
C GLY A 699 41.20 23.45 -19.14
N PHE A 700 40.69 24.18 -20.14
CA PHE A 700 41.49 24.67 -21.26
C PHE A 700 42.54 25.69 -20.79
N ASN A 701 42.14 26.65 -19.95
CA ASN A 701 43.01 27.73 -19.49
C ASN A 701 44.06 27.27 -18.46
N ASP A 702 43.82 26.20 -17.72
CA ASP A 702 44.81 25.65 -16.78
C ASP A 702 46.10 25.23 -17.49
N LEU A 703 45.99 24.70 -18.72
CA LEU A 703 47.14 24.34 -19.54
C LEU A 703 47.92 25.56 -20.02
N ASN A 704 47.27 26.72 -20.17
CA ASN A 704 47.91 27.99 -20.52
C ASN A 704 48.67 28.61 -19.34
N HIS A 705 48.53 28.02 -18.14
CA HIS A 705 49.18 28.43 -16.89
C HIS A 705 50.01 27.27 -16.28
N ASP A 706 50.69 26.50 -17.13
CA ASP A 706 51.66 25.46 -16.78
C ASP A 706 51.13 24.29 -15.94
N ARG A 707 49.83 23.97 -16.01
CA ARG A 707 49.29 22.74 -15.40
C ARG A 707 49.38 21.55 -16.34
N THR A 708 49.62 20.38 -15.75
CA THR A 708 49.58 19.10 -16.47
C THR A 708 48.13 18.63 -16.65
N ALA A 709 47.86 17.87 -17.72
CA ALA A 709 46.53 17.28 -17.94
C ALA A 709 46.04 16.45 -16.73
N ALA A 710 46.93 15.76 -16.03
CA ALA A 710 46.59 14.99 -14.82
C ALA A 710 46.08 15.87 -13.67
N GLN A 711 46.70 17.03 -13.44
CA GLN A 711 46.26 17.98 -12.42
C GLN A 711 44.88 18.56 -12.76
N VAL A 712 44.68 18.96 -14.02
CA VAL A 712 43.39 19.49 -14.51
C VAL A 712 42.28 18.45 -14.33
N VAL A 713 42.52 17.21 -14.77
CA VAL A 713 41.53 16.12 -14.67
C VAL A 713 41.21 15.78 -13.20
N SER A 714 42.15 15.92 -12.27
CA SER A 714 41.84 15.78 -10.83
C SER A 714 40.82 16.82 -10.36
N GLY A 715 40.91 18.07 -10.84
CA GLY A 715 39.94 19.12 -10.55
C GLY A 715 38.57 18.84 -11.18
N LEU A 716 38.56 18.50 -12.47
CA LEU A 716 37.32 18.15 -13.20
C LEU A 716 36.61 16.95 -12.58
N ARG A 717 37.36 15.95 -12.11
CA ARG A 717 36.82 14.82 -11.34
C ARG A 717 36.10 15.32 -10.08
N SER A 718 36.74 16.19 -9.31
CA SER A 718 36.13 16.77 -8.10
C SER A 718 34.85 17.53 -8.43
N MET A 719 34.86 18.34 -9.50
CA MET A 719 33.65 19.06 -9.96
C MET A 719 32.52 18.09 -10.31
N GLY A 720 32.81 17.07 -11.12
CA GLY A 720 31.83 16.04 -11.47
C GLY A 720 31.29 15.27 -10.26
N GLN A 721 32.14 14.97 -9.28
CA GLN A 721 31.74 14.32 -8.04
C GLN A 721 30.80 15.21 -7.20
N SER A 722 31.07 16.52 -7.09
CA SER A 722 30.17 17.48 -6.43
C SER A 722 28.82 17.57 -7.13
N ALA A 723 28.79 17.63 -8.47
CA ALA A 723 27.55 17.63 -9.25
C ALA A 723 26.75 16.33 -9.06
N ARG A 724 27.41 15.16 -9.15
CA ARG A 724 26.77 13.86 -8.90
C ARG A 724 26.23 13.76 -7.47
N ALA A 725 26.97 14.22 -6.47
CA ALA A 725 26.52 14.23 -5.07
C ALA A 725 25.29 15.11 -4.84
N SER A 726 25.05 16.11 -5.70
CA SER A 726 23.82 16.91 -5.71
C SER A 726 22.61 16.18 -6.33
N GLY A 727 22.84 14.99 -6.90
CA GLY A 727 21.86 14.14 -7.59
C GLY A 727 21.69 14.47 -9.08
N ALA A 728 22.56 15.27 -9.68
CA ALA A 728 22.49 15.62 -11.10
C ALA A 728 23.20 14.59 -11.98
N THR A 729 22.73 14.46 -13.23
CA THR A 729 23.45 13.74 -14.28
C THR A 729 24.61 14.60 -14.78
N VAL A 730 25.83 14.04 -14.76
CA VAL A 730 27.04 14.77 -15.14
C VAL A 730 27.38 14.53 -16.60
N LEU A 731 27.48 15.62 -17.37
CA LEU A 731 27.94 15.65 -18.76
C LEU A 731 29.33 16.32 -18.79
N MET A 732 30.36 15.51 -18.99
CA MET A 732 31.74 15.96 -19.05
C MET A 732 32.08 16.35 -20.50
N GLY A 733 32.28 17.65 -20.70
CA GLY A 733 32.48 18.28 -22.00
C GLY A 733 33.91 18.25 -22.49
N ARG A 734 34.06 18.09 -23.80
CA ARG A 734 35.34 18.19 -24.51
C ARG A 734 35.12 18.88 -25.84
N ILE A 735 36.00 19.80 -26.23
CA ILE A 735 35.96 20.46 -27.56
C ILE A 735 37.22 20.18 -28.37
N HIS A 736 37.08 19.94 -29.68
CA HIS A 736 38.15 19.39 -30.53
C HIS A 736 39.39 20.29 -30.65
N VAL A 737 39.29 21.56 -30.27
CA VAL A 737 40.43 22.50 -30.18
C VAL A 737 41.27 22.33 -28.91
N MET A 738 40.80 21.54 -27.93
CA MET A 738 41.58 21.18 -26.75
C MET A 738 42.83 20.38 -27.16
N ARG A 739 43.91 20.56 -26.40
CA ARG A 739 45.10 19.72 -26.55
C ARG A 739 44.76 18.23 -26.43
N THR A 740 45.38 17.41 -27.28
CA THR A 740 45.08 15.97 -27.40
C THR A 740 45.31 15.19 -26.10
N ASP A 741 46.29 15.58 -25.29
CA ASP A 741 46.59 14.96 -24.00
C ASP A 741 45.48 15.20 -22.98
N LEU A 742 44.96 16.44 -22.87
CA LEU A 742 43.80 16.74 -22.02
C LEU A 742 42.51 16.09 -22.56
N TRP A 743 42.27 16.16 -23.87
CA TRP A 743 41.12 15.50 -24.51
C TRP A 743 41.05 14.01 -24.17
N THR A 744 42.19 13.33 -24.19
CA THR A 744 42.32 11.91 -23.85
C THR A 744 42.16 11.67 -22.36
N ALA A 745 42.80 12.49 -21.52
CA ALA A 745 42.72 12.34 -20.06
C ALA A 745 41.30 12.56 -19.52
N ILE A 746 40.54 13.51 -20.07
CA ILE A 746 39.12 13.72 -19.71
C ILE A 746 38.28 12.49 -20.12
N ARG A 747 38.53 11.89 -21.29
CA ARG A 747 37.83 10.66 -21.74
C ARG A 747 37.97 9.54 -20.72
N ASP A 748 39.21 9.28 -20.33
CA ASP A 748 39.55 8.14 -19.49
C ASP A 748 39.02 8.36 -18.07
N MET A 749 39.07 9.60 -17.56
CA MET A 749 38.44 9.96 -16.29
C MET A 749 36.92 9.84 -16.32
N ALA A 750 36.26 10.36 -17.36
CA ALA A 750 34.80 10.26 -17.48
C ALA A 750 34.35 8.79 -17.53
N LEU A 751 35.11 7.93 -18.22
CA LEU A 751 34.84 6.49 -18.21
C LEU A 751 35.02 5.87 -16.82
N ALA A 752 36.10 6.21 -16.11
CA ALA A 752 36.38 5.70 -14.77
C ALA A 752 35.34 6.15 -13.73
N GLU A 753 34.83 7.39 -13.85
CA GLU A 753 33.79 7.93 -12.96
C GLU A 753 32.37 7.59 -13.41
N MET A 754 32.19 6.98 -14.59
CA MET A 754 30.91 6.77 -15.26
C MET A 754 30.13 8.08 -15.52
N PHE A 755 30.85 9.16 -15.83
CA PHE A 755 30.23 10.39 -16.33
C PHE A 755 29.90 10.25 -17.82
N THR A 756 28.76 10.81 -18.21
CA THR A 756 28.38 10.91 -19.63
C THR A 756 29.30 11.90 -20.31
N ARG A 757 29.77 11.60 -21.52
CA ARG A 757 30.60 12.51 -22.31
C ARG A 757 29.74 13.36 -23.23
N VAL A 758 30.07 14.64 -23.37
CA VAL A 758 29.56 15.50 -24.45
C VAL A 758 30.73 15.97 -25.30
N ASP A 759 30.81 15.43 -26.52
CA ASP A 759 31.96 15.61 -27.42
C ASP A 759 31.63 16.65 -28.49
N PHE A 760 32.11 17.88 -28.30
CA PHE A 760 32.05 18.96 -29.27
C PHE A 760 33.14 18.76 -30.35
N GLY A 761 32.88 17.80 -31.24
CA GLY A 761 33.81 17.33 -32.27
C GLY A 761 34.09 18.33 -33.40
N THR A 762 34.74 17.85 -34.47
CA THR A 762 35.18 18.65 -35.62
C THR A 762 34.05 19.26 -36.45
N SER A 763 32.79 18.94 -36.14
CA SER A 763 31.62 19.58 -36.73
C SER A 763 31.39 21.00 -36.20
N ILE A 764 31.98 21.36 -35.05
CA ILE A 764 31.87 22.69 -34.45
C ILE A 764 32.72 23.68 -35.24
N GLU A 765 32.10 24.72 -35.77
CA GLU A 765 32.78 25.77 -36.52
C GLU A 765 33.58 26.68 -35.58
N ILE A 766 34.88 26.82 -35.84
CA ILE A 766 35.82 27.62 -35.04
C ILE A 766 36.15 28.92 -35.79
N GLY A 767 36.22 30.02 -35.06
CA GLY A 767 36.51 31.35 -35.57
C GLY A 767 37.97 31.55 -35.99
N THR A 768 38.24 32.76 -36.47
CA THR A 768 39.56 33.16 -37.02
C THR A 768 40.72 33.09 -36.03
N ASP A 769 40.44 32.91 -34.74
CA ASP A 769 41.45 32.78 -33.70
C ASP A 769 41.92 31.33 -33.48
N ASN A 770 41.30 30.37 -34.17
CA ASN A 770 41.52 28.92 -34.08
C ASN A 770 41.23 28.33 -32.69
N VAL A 771 40.48 29.02 -31.84
CA VAL A 771 40.13 28.55 -30.49
C VAL A 771 38.63 28.66 -30.27
N HIS A 772 38.05 29.85 -30.39
CA HIS A 772 36.67 30.08 -29.99
C HIS A 772 35.68 29.71 -31.11
N PRO A 773 34.54 29.08 -30.80
CA PRO A 773 33.48 28.82 -31.78
C PRO A 773 33.00 30.10 -32.47
N THR A 774 32.50 29.98 -33.71
CA THR A 774 31.69 31.04 -34.33
C THR A 774 30.27 31.03 -33.75
N GLN A 775 29.43 32.01 -34.09
CA GLN A 775 27.99 31.97 -33.74
C GLN A 775 27.34 30.64 -34.15
N LYS A 776 27.63 30.18 -35.37
CA LYS A 776 27.17 28.87 -35.87
C LYS A 776 27.79 27.71 -35.10
N GLY A 777 29.06 27.83 -34.69
CA GLY A 777 29.70 26.88 -33.78
C GLY A 777 28.94 26.71 -32.46
N TYR A 778 28.50 27.79 -31.82
CA TYR A 778 27.70 27.73 -30.60
C TYR A 778 26.33 27.07 -30.81
N GLU A 779 25.66 27.35 -31.93
CA GLU A 779 24.42 26.64 -32.30
C GLU A 779 24.64 25.13 -32.48
N GLN A 780 25.77 24.74 -33.09
CA GLN A 780 26.14 23.34 -33.26
C GLN A 780 26.46 22.67 -31.92
N MET A 781 27.12 23.38 -30.99
CA MET A 781 27.35 22.88 -29.63
C MET A 781 26.03 22.61 -28.91
N ALA A 782 25.07 23.54 -29.00
CA ALA A 782 23.75 23.34 -28.41
C ALA A 782 23.01 22.10 -28.98
N ASN A 783 23.12 21.84 -30.29
CA ASN A 783 22.57 20.62 -30.91
C ASN A 783 23.20 19.34 -30.32
N VAL A 784 24.53 19.33 -30.15
CA VAL A 784 25.27 18.19 -29.59
C VAL A 784 24.86 17.96 -28.13
N ALA A 785 24.85 19.01 -27.31
CA ALA A 785 24.45 18.92 -25.90
C ALA A 785 23.01 18.41 -25.75
N TYR A 786 22.08 18.95 -26.53
CA TYR A 786 20.69 18.51 -26.57
C TYR A 786 20.57 17.02 -26.93
N SER A 787 21.28 16.55 -27.97
CA SER A 787 21.26 15.15 -28.37
C SER A 787 21.79 14.21 -27.27
N VAL A 788 22.81 14.63 -26.53
CA VAL A 788 23.35 13.84 -25.41
C VAL A 788 22.36 13.81 -24.25
N ILE A 789 21.77 14.94 -23.87
CA ILE A 789 20.72 15.01 -22.84
C ILE A 789 19.58 14.05 -23.18
N LYS A 790 19.10 14.07 -24.42
CA LYS A 790 18.04 13.17 -24.91
C LYS A 790 18.39 11.69 -24.83
N SER A 791 19.67 11.35 -24.90
CA SER A 791 20.11 9.96 -24.78
C SER A 791 20.13 9.45 -23.33
N VAL A 792 20.26 10.35 -22.34
CA VAL A 792 20.41 9.99 -20.92
C VAL A 792 19.18 10.30 -20.07
N ILE A 793 18.40 11.32 -20.41
CA ILE A 793 17.12 11.68 -19.81
C ILE A 793 16.02 11.45 -20.87
N ARG A 794 15.52 10.22 -20.95
CA ARG A 794 14.48 9.79 -21.90
C ARG A 794 13.23 9.28 -21.21
#